data_AF-A0A660VI43-F1
#
_entry.id   AF-A0A660VI43-F1
#
_cell.length_a   1.000
_cell.length_b   1.000
_cell.length_c   1.000
_cell.angle_alpha   90.00
_cell.angle_beta   90.00
_cell.angle_gamma   90.00
#
_symmetry.space_group_name_H-M   'P 1'
#
loop_
_entity.id
_entity.type
_entity.pdbx_description
1 polymer ?
#
loop_
_entity_poly.entity_id
_entity_poly.type
_entity_poly.pdbx_seq_one_letter_code
_entity_poly.pdbx_strand_id
1 'polypeptide(L)'
;MNRAEDGTRTGWVRASRGGVVLSLYAAILLGASVLLPWWRMESRAPQYGMRVLWVNVSPNGVDGDVKEIDGLGHYVGMQPMVSMAKVERAVAPFAIGFAIFCALSLCFQGPGWRRNLTAALVIAVPFGFVADLWFWQQYAVTHLDPTASLNMIADRVQSRLVGRYDVAQFKVHATFQAGFWLVVVAAANALGFLFSERAHERRAGTTQGSSSSVMGMAAILMIPSIPAETVHVGPESQYTTIGAAVAVAAAGDEIVVHAGTYRERVVLDRPLVLRGEEGAVIDGGGKGTVVLVRAGPSTVSGFAIRASGASLLGEDAGVKLLDTSDCTVEDNRIEDTLFGILARSSARSRVIGNHVTGKDLPIPRQGDGIRLQNAAGSVVEDNVVERSRDLAIWQSHGCVTRRNVVRGGRYGLHYMYSDDNLFEDNLFEGNQTGGAIMYSRRVTLRGNRFEGSRGPSAYGLLIKAGDDILAERNWFVDNSSGIFLEDTPSSLRCACTFRKNVIGGNDTGITVQPSVSRVLFTENVIVANRRSVQALGRTRSELNVWSAAGRGNYWDDYVGFDADGDGVGDTPYRLEAFFEDLTDRWPAVGLLRMGPASQALETAARAFPIVQPRPVLTDEHPLVQPPSGLAPELAARRQPALAAVGLLVALASLFILLRSRSALFGGAS
;
A
#
# COMPACT_ATOMS: atom_id res chain seq x y z
N MET A 1 27.11 -88.97 -11.28
CA MET A 1 27.74 -88.19 -10.20
C MET A 1 28.92 -87.45 -10.80
N ASN A 2 28.75 -86.18 -11.17
CA ASN A 2 29.72 -85.09 -11.00
C ASN A 2 29.15 -83.78 -11.55
N ARG A 3 29.39 -82.74 -10.77
CA ARG A 3 28.74 -81.42 -10.76
C ARG A 3 29.85 -80.37 -10.97
N ALA A 4 29.45 -79.21 -11.49
CA ALA A 4 30.17 -77.92 -11.53
C ALA A 4 31.28 -77.82 -12.60
N GLU A 5 31.47 -76.71 -13.31
CA GLU A 5 31.31 -75.30 -12.90
C GLU A 5 30.70 -74.43 -14.00
N ASP A 6 29.61 -73.73 -13.65
CA ASP A 6 29.05 -72.61 -14.40
C ASP A 6 29.80 -71.34 -13.97
N GLY A 7 30.68 -70.86 -14.85
CA GLY A 7 31.51 -69.68 -14.66
C GLY A 7 30.68 -68.40 -14.71
N THR A 8 30.02 -68.09 -13.60
CA THR A 8 29.40 -66.79 -13.33
C THR A 8 30.45 -65.68 -13.43
N ARG A 9 30.55 -65.05 -14.61
CA ARG A 9 31.20 -63.75 -14.77
C ARG A 9 30.40 -62.72 -13.97
N THR A 10 30.74 -62.52 -12.71
CA THR A 10 30.42 -61.33 -11.93
C THR A 10 31.19 -60.14 -12.48
N GLY A 11 30.86 -59.74 -13.71
CA GLY A 11 31.32 -58.50 -14.30
C GLY A 11 30.66 -57.34 -13.57
N TRP A 12 31.38 -56.73 -12.63
CA TRP A 12 31.05 -55.40 -12.13
C TRP A 12 31.10 -54.44 -13.34
N VAL A 13 29.95 -54.22 -13.98
CA VAL A 13 29.82 -53.23 -15.03
C VAL A 13 29.98 -51.86 -14.35
N ARG A 14 31.17 -51.27 -14.50
CA ARG A 14 31.42 -49.90 -14.03
C ARG A 14 30.54 -48.95 -14.82
N ALA A 15 29.81 -48.09 -14.11
CA ALA A 15 29.04 -46.99 -14.71
C ALA A 15 29.92 -46.11 -15.62
N SER A 16 29.29 -45.39 -16.54
CA SER A 16 30.00 -44.42 -17.39
C SER A 16 30.73 -43.36 -16.55
N ARG A 17 31.80 -42.76 -17.08
CA ARG A 17 32.52 -41.67 -16.40
C ARG A 17 31.58 -40.52 -15.97
N GLY A 18 30.61 -40.18 -16.83
CA GLY A 18 29.58 -39.19 -16.50
C GLY A 18 28.66 -39.66 -15.37
N GLY A 19 28.23 -40.93 -15.39
CA GLY A 19 27.42 -41.52 -14.33
C GLY A 19 28.11 -41.52 -12.97
N VAL A 20 29.40 -41.86 -12.91
CA VAL A 20 30.19 -41.81 -11.67
C VAL A 20 30.22 -40.40 -11.07
N VAL A 21 30.41 -39.37 -11.91
CA VAL A 21 30.41 -37.98 -11.47
C VAL A 21 29.04 -37.59 -10.92
N LEU A 22 27.95 -37.88 -11.63
CA LEU A 22 26.58 -37.56 -11.18
C LEU A 22 26.23 -38.25 -9.85
N SER A 23 26.63 -39.51 -9.68
CA SER A 23 26.47 -40.29 -8.45
C SER A 23 27.23 -39.68 -7.27
N LEU A 24 28.49 -39.28 -7.46
CA LEU A 24 29.29 -38.63 -6.42
C LEU A 24 28.75 -37.25 -6.05
N TYR A 25 28.35 -36.44 -7.05
CA TYR A 25 27.76 -35.12 -6.81
C TYR A 25 26.44 -35.25 -6.04
N ALA A 26 25.58 -36.21 -6.40
CA ALA A 26 24.34 -36.46 -5.65
C ALA A 26 24.63 -36.78 -4.16
N ALA A 27 25.63 -37.63 -3.88
CA ALA A 27 26.01 -37.98 -2.51
C ALA A 27 26.57 -36.77 -1.72
N ILE A 28 27.43 -35.96 -2.34
CA ILE A 28 28.00 -34.75 -1.73
C ILE A 28 26.88 -33.73 -1.41
N LEU A 29 25.97 -33.50 -2.36
CA LEU A 29 24.86 -32.56 -2.19
C LEU A 29 23.90 -33.01 -1.08
N LEU A 30 23.59 -34.31 -0.99
CA LEU A 30 22.82 -34.86 0.12
C LEU A 30 23.54 -34.66 1.46
N GLY A 31 24.85 -34.92 1.54
CA GLY A 31 25.63 -34.67 2.75
C GLY A 31 25.66 -33.20 3.17
N ALA A 32 25.91 -32.30 2.21
CA ALA A 32 25.91 -30.85 2.44
C ALA A 32 24.53 -30.31 2.85
N SER A 33 23.44 -30.90 2.33
CA SER A 33 22.08 -30.48 2.65
C SER A 33 21.74 -30.58 4.13
N VAL A 34 22.36 -31.51 4.87
CA VAL A 34 22.10 -31.74 6.30
C VAL A 34 22.61 -30.59 7.18
N LEU A 35 23.57 -29.81 6.67
CA LEU A 35 24.18 -28.68 7.39
C LEU A 35 23.39 -27.38 7.22
N LEU A 36 22.36 -27.38 6.38
CA LEU A 36 21.60 -26.19 6.00
C LEU A 36 20.12 -26.40 6.32
N PRO A 37 19.37 -25.32 6.59
CA PRO A 37 17.92 -25.42 6.76
C PRO A 37 17.26 -25.87 5.46
N TRP A 38 16.21 -26.70 5.58
CA TRP A 38 15.43 -27.16 4.43
C TRP A 38 14.19 -26.29 4.24
N TRP A 39 13.62 -25.78 5.32
CA TRP A 39 12.47 -24.89 5.28
C TRP A 39 12.57 -23.82 6.37
N ARG A 40 12.03 -22.62 6.10
CA ARG A 40 11.99 -21.50 7.05
C ARG A 40 10.60 -20.89 7.08
N MET A 41 10.15 -20.56 8.29
CA MET A 41 8.99 -19.73 8.57
C MET A 41 9.44 -18.43 9.23
N GLU A 42 8.95 -17.29 8.76
CA GLU A 42 9.14 -15.98 9.38
C GLU A 42 7.77 -15.41 9.75
N SER A 43 7.56 -15.06 11.01
CA SER A 43 6.31 -14.52 11.54
C SER A 43 6.54 -13.12 12.11
N ARG A 44 5.78 -12.13 11.62
CA ARG A 44 5.79 -10.78 12.18
C ARG A 44 4.73 -10.66 13.26
N ALA A 45 5.18 -10.39 14.47
CA ALA A 45 4.32 -10.27 15.64
C ALA A 45 4.11 -8.79 16.04
N PRO A 46 2.90 -8.23 15.86
CA PRO A 46 2.61 -6.84 16.27
C PRO A 46 2.90 -6.57 17.74
N GLN A 47 2.68 -7.58 18.59
CA GLN A 47 2.86 -7.53 20.04
C GLN A 47 4.32 -7.36 20.49
N TYR A 48 5.27 -7.67 19.62
CA TYR A 48 6.71 -7.57 19.88
C TYR A 48 7.35 -6.41 19.09
N GLY A 49 6.60 -5.32 18.87
CA GLY A 49 7.10 -4.16 18.13
C GLY A 49 7.47 -4.49 16.68
N MET A 50 6.70 -5.39 16.05
CA MET A 50 6.95 -5.89 14.68
C MET A 50 8.26 -6.68 14.52
N ARG A 51 8.83 -7.21 15.61
CA ARG A 51 9.94 -8.18 15.55
C ARG A 51 9.56 -9.37 14.66
N VAL A 52 10.49 -9.77 13.80
CA VAL A 52 10.40 -10.99 13.00
C VAL A 52 10.86 -12.16 13.85
N LEU A 53 9.93 -13.05 14.19
CA LEU A 53 10.23 -14.36 14.76
C LEU A 53 10.47 -15.34 13.62
N TRP A 54 11.45 -16.21 13.72
CA TRP A 54 11.72 -17.17 12.64
C TRP A 54 11.99 -18.57 13.18
N VAL A 55 11.63 -19.57 12.38
CA VAL A 55 11.86 -21.00 12.67
C VAL A 55 12.42 -21.67 11.44
N ASN A 56 13.53 -22.41 11.57
CA ASN A 56 13.95 -23.33 10.52
C ASN A 56 13.60 -24.76 10.88
N VAL A 57 13.27 -25.53 9.84
CA VAL A 57 13.12 -26.97 9.89
C VAL A 57 14.22 -27.60 9.04
N SER A 58 14.94 -28.51 9.66
CA SER A 58 16.03 -29.29 9.08
C SER A 58 15.82 -30.77 9.40
N PRO A 59 16.46 -31.70 8.68
CA PRO A 59 16.38 -33.13 9.00
C PRO A 59 16.80 -33.47 10.44
N ASN A 60 17.69 -32.66 11.02
CA ASN A 60 18.24 -32.87 12.36
C ASN A 60 17.45 -32.15 13.47
N GLY A 61 16.42 -31.37 13.12
CA GLY A 61 15.65 -30.66 14.13
C GLY A 61 15.02 -29.35 13.66
N VAL A 62 14.51 -28.62 14.64
CA VAL A 62 13.84 -27.33 14.47
C VAL A 62 14.56 -26.31 15.33
N ASP A 63 14.93 -25.16 14.76
CA ASP A 63 15.68 -24.09 15.44
C ASP A 63 15.04 -22.70 15.22
N GLY A 64 15.53 -21.68 15.93
CA GLY A 64 15.02 -20.30 15.89
C GLY A 64 14.21 -19.91 17.13
N ASP A 65 13.28 -18.97 16.97
CA ASP A 65 12.38 -18.45 18.01
C ASP A 65 11.22 -19.43 18.33
N VAL A 66 11.53 -20.74 18.42
CA VAL A 66 10.54 -21.82 18.58
C VAL A 66 9.73 -21.67 19.87
N LYS A 67 10.38 -21.27 20.98
CA LYS A 67 9.72 -21.12 22.28
C LYS A 67 8.68 -20.01 22.25
N GLU A 68 9.01 -18.89 21.61
CA GLU A 68 8.13 -17.75 21.43
C GLU A 68 6.95 -18.11 20.55
N ILE A 69 7.17 -18.83 19.44
CA ILE A 69 6.11 -19.28 18.55
C ILE A 69 5.21 -20.32 19.22
N ASP A 70 5.76 -21.29 19.96
CA ASP A 70 4.97 -22.27 20.74
C ASP A 70 4.15 -21.58 21.83
N GLY A 71 4.73 -20.60 22.53
CA GLY A 71 4.02 -19.80 23.54
C GLY A 71 2.84 -19.02 22.98
N LEU A 72 2.99 -18.46 21.77
CA LEU A 72 1.90 -17.80 21.06
C LEU A 72 0.86 -18.81 20.54
N GLY A 73 1.33 -19.95 20.04
CA GLY A 73 0.49 -21.03 19.52
C GLY A 73 -0.42 -21.67 20.57
N HIS A 74 0.04 -21.72 21.82
CA HIS A 74 -0.74 -22.26 22.94
C HIS A 74 -2.10 -21.57 23.11
N TYR A 75 -2.18 -20.25 22.89
CA TYR A 75 -3.43 -19.50 23.05
C TYR A 75 -4.53 -19.89 22.05
N VAL A 76 -4.12 -20.36 20.86
CA VAL A 76 -5.02 -20.84 19.79
C VAL A 76 -5.12 -22.37 19.75
N GLY A 77 -4.50 -23.07 20.72
CA GLY A 77 -4.57 -24.52 20.86
C GLY A 77 -3.61 -25.30 19.97
N MET A 78 -2.58 -24.66 19.37
CA MET A 78 -1.56 -25.37 18.62
C MET A 78 -0.66 -26.19 19.56
N GLN A 79 -0.32 -27.41 19.13
CA GLN A 79 0.64 -28.24 19.86
C GLN A 79 2.07 -27.71 19.69
N PRO A 80 2.94 -27.84 20.71
CA PRO A 80 4.33 -27.41 20.60
C PRO A 80 5.06 -28.07 19.42
N MET A 81 5.81 -27.30 18.63
CA MET A 81 6.51 -27.79 17.45
C MET A 81 7.51 -28.91 17.77
N VAL A 82 8.14 -28.83 18.94
CA VAL A 82 9.06 -29.87 19.43
C VAL A 82 8.35 -31.20 19.72
N SER A 83 7.03 -31.18 19.93
CA SER A 83 6.24 -32.39 20.19
C SER A 83 5.75 -33.10 18.92
N MET A 84 5.73 -32.40 17.77
CA MET A 84 5.31 -32.91 16.47
C MET A 84 6.43 -33.67 15.74
N ALA A 85 6.12 -34.59 14.82
CA ALA A 85 7.10 -35.28 13.98
C ALA A 85 8.27 -35.96 14.72
N LYS A 86 8.04 -36.53 15.92
CA LYS A 86 9.12 -37.10 16.75
C LYS A 86 9.77 -38.31 16.10
N VAL A 87 8.97 -39.18 15.49
CA VAL A 87 9.46 -40.43 14.89
C VAL A 87 10.21 -40.10 13.59
N GLU A 88 9.62 -39.25 12.77
CA GLU A 88 10.15 -38.83 11.48
C GLU A 88 11.47 -38.09 11.65
N ARG A 89 11.58 -37.17 12.63
CA ARG A 89 12.85 -36.51 12.97
C ARG A 89 13.91 -37.47 13.53
N ALA A 90 13.51 -38.52 14.26
CA ALA A 90 14.45 -39.53 14.72
C ALA A 90 14.97 -40.41 13.57
N VAL A 91 14.15 -40.66 12.55
CA VAL A 91 14.48 -41.49 11.39
C VAL A 91 15.19 -40.69 10.28
N ALA A 92 14.94 -39.38 10.16
CA ALA A 92 15.43 -38.54 9.07
C ALA A 92 16.96 -38.59 8.84
N PRO A 93 17.82 -38.54 9.89
CA PRO A 93 19.27 -38.68 9.69
C PRO A 93 19.67 -40.03 9.08
N PHE A 94 18.99 -41.11 9.49
CA PHE A 94 19.23 -42.45 8.94
C PHE A 94 18.72 -42.58 7.52
N ALA A 95 17.56 -41.99 7.21
CA ALA A 95 16.99 -41.97 5.86
C ALA A 95 17.90 -41.21 4.89
N ILE A 96 18.49 -40.09 5.30
CA ILE A 96 19.46 -39.34 4.49
C ILE A 96 20.78 -40.10 4.36
N GLY A 97 21.28 -40.70 5.44
CA GLY A 97 22.46 -41.57 5.38
C GLY A 97 22.26 -42.74 4.41
N PHE A 98 21.07 -43.34 4.41
CA PHE A 98 20.69 -44.39 3.47
C PHE A 98 20.58 -43.86 2.04
N ALA A 99 20.03 -42.66 1.82
CA ALA A 99 19.98 -42.03 0.49
C ALA A 99 21.38 -41.69 -0.04
N ILE A 100 22.31 -41.24 0.81
CA ILE A 100 23.72 -41.03 0.45
C ILE A 100 24.36 -42.36 0.04
N PHE A 101 24.13 -43.43 0.80
CA PHE A 101 24.58 -44.77 0.45
C PHE A 101 24.01 -45.23 -0.89
N CYS A 102 22.70 -45.05 -1.12
CA CYS A 102 22.06 -45.35 -2.40
C CYS A 102 22.72 -44.57 -3.55
N ALA A 103 22.92 -43.26 -3.38
CA ALA A 103 23.56 -42.39 -4.36
C ALA A 103 24.97 -42.88 -4.72
N LEU A 104 25.79 -43.24 -3.73
CA LEU A 104 27.14 -43.80 -3.95
C LEU A 104 27.10 -45.19 -4.59
N SER A 105 26.12 -46.03 -4.21
CA SER A 105 26.01 -47.39 -4.71
C SER A 105 25.62 -47.46 -6.20
N LEU A 106 24.98 -46.41 -6.75
CA LEU A 106 24.51 -46.37 -8.14
C LEU A 106 25.62 -46.69 -9.14
N CYS A 107 26.84 -46.19 -8.92
CA CYS A 107 27.96 -46.39 -9.84
C CYS A 107 28.50 -47.83 -9.91
N PHE A 108 28.07 -48.71 -8.99
CA PHE A 108 28.45 -50.11 -8.92
C PHE A 108 27.35 -51.07 -9.44
N GLN A 109 26.20 -50.54 -9.87
CA GLN A 109 25.06 -51.34 -10.30
C GLN A 109 24.96 -51.43 -11.82
N GLY A 110 24.80 -52.66 -12.33
CA GLY A 110 24.50 -52.91 -13.74
C GLY A 110 23.07 -52.54 -14.14
N PRO A 111 22.75 -52.57 -15.45
CA PRO A 111 21.40 -52.33 -15.96
C PRO A 111 20.38 -53.30 -15.35
N GLY A 112 19.29 -52.74 -14.83
CA GLY A 112 18.20 -53.55 -14.28
C GLY A 112 17.31 -52.77 -13.33
N TRP A 113 16.27 -53.45 -12.84
CA TRP A 113 15.28 -52.86 -11.92
C TRP A 113 15.90 -52.37 -10.60
N ARG A 114 16.97 -53.02 -10.11
CA ARG A 114 17.68 -52.63 -8.88
C ARG A 114 18.29 -51.23 -8.95
N ARG A 115 18.86 -50.86 -10.11
CA ARG A 115 19.41 -49.54 -10.37
C ARG A 115 18.33 -48.47 -10.40
N ASN A 116 17.24 -48.76 -11.11
CA ASN A 116 16.08 -47.85 -11.17
C ASN A 116 15.47 -47.65 -9.78
N LEU A 117 15.34 -48.72 -8.99
CA LEU A 117 14.85 -48.66 -7.62
C LEU A 117 15.79 -47.84 -6.71
N THR A 118 17.11 -48.07 -6.81
CA THR A 118 18.12 -47.31 -6.04
C THR A 118 18.07 -45.82 -6.37
N ALA A 119 17.96 -45.47 -7.66
CA ALA A 119 17.82 -44.08 -8.08
C ALA A 119 16.48 -43.48 -7.63
N ALA A 120 15.39 -44.25 -7.68
CA ALA A 120 14.09 -43.82 -7.18
C ALA A 120 14.10 -43.50 -5.68
N LEU A 121 14.87 -44.25 -4.88
CA LEU A 121 15.04 -43.96 -3.44
C LEU A 121 15.73 -42.60 -3.21
N VAL A 122 16.71 -42.23 -4.03
CA VAL A 122 17.34 -40.89 -3.98
C VAL A 122 16.38 -39.80 -4.46
N ILE A 123 15.64 -40.06 -5.55
CA ILE A 123 14.67 -39.12 -6.12
C ILE A 123 13.49 -38.89 -5.17
N ALA A 124 13.13 -39.85 -4.33
CA ALA A 124 12.00 -39.77 -3.41
C ALA A 124 12.24 -38.82 -2.22
N VAL A 125 13.49 -38.55 -1.85
CA VAL A 125 13.85 -37.74 -0.66
C VAL A 125 13.17 -36.37 -0.62
N PRO A 126 13.25 -35.49 -1.65
CA PRO A 126 12.60 -34.19 -1.60
C PRO A 126 11.07 -34.29 -1.52
N PHE A 127 10.46 -35.30 -2.15
CA PHE A 127 9.01 -35.51 -2.09
C PHE A 127 8.58 -35.98 -0.71
N GLY A 128 9.34 -36.89 -0.09
CA GLY A 128 9.09 -37.36 1.26
C GLY A 128 9.09 -36.22 2.27
N PHE A 129 10.07 -35.32 2.18
CA PHE A 129 10.13 -34.15 3.05
C PHE A 129 8.95 -33.19 2.85
N VAL A 130 8.59 -32.88 1.60
CA VAL A 130 7.44 -32.01 1.30
C VAL A 130 6.14 -32.61 1.82
N ALA A 131 5.95 -33.92 1.63
CA ALA A 131 4.76 -34.63 2.10
C ALA A 131 4.68 -34.64 3.63
N ASP A 132 5.79 -34.93 4.31
CA ASP A 132 5.88 -34.91 5.78
C ASP A 132 5.61 -33.51 6.35
N LEU A 133 6.29 -32.49 5.82
CA LEU A 133 6.11 -31.11 6.25
C LEU A 133 4.67 -30.62 6.03
N TRP A 134 4.06 -30.98 4.88
CA TRP A 134 2.67 -30.65 4.59
C TRP A 134 1.73 -31.30 5.59
N PHE A 135 1.92 -32.59 5.85
CA PHE A 135 1.10 -33.36 6.77
C PHE A 135 1.12 -32.73 8.16
N TRP A 136 2.29 -32.46 8.72
CA TRP A 136 2.41 -31.86 10.06
C TRP A 136 1.88 -30.43 10.13
N GLN A 137 2.02 -29.63 9.07
CA GLN A 137 1.39 -28.31 9.00
C GLN A 137 -0.13 -28.37 8.96
N GLN A 138 -0.72 -29.35 8.25
CA GLN A 138 -2.16 -29.55 8.26
C GLN A 138 -2.64 -30.11 9.61
N TYR A 139 -1.89 -31.04 10.20
CA TYR A 139 -2.17 -31.59 11.51
C TYR A 139 -2.22 -30.49 12.58
N ALA A 140 -1.22 -29.59 12.59
CA ALA A 140 -1.13 -28.50 13.55
C ALA A 140 -2.33 -27.55 13.54
N VAL A 141 -2.97 -27.33 12.38
CA VAL A 141 -4.12 -26.41 12.25
C VAL A 141 -5.47 -27.12 12.34
N THR A 142 -5.51 -28.44 12.16
CA THR A 142 -6.76 -29.23 12.23
C THR A 142 -6.97 -29.88 13.60
N HIS A 143 -5.92 -30.09 14.38
CA HIS A 143 -5.96 -30.73 15.69
C HIS A 143 -5.64 -29.73 16.81
N LEU A 144 -6.36 -28.61 16.82
CA LEU A 144 -6.27 -27.58 17.85
C LEU A 144 -6.98 -28.01 19.13
N ASP A 145 -6.43 -27.65 20.30
CA ASP A 145 -7.07 -27.88 21.59
C ASP A 145 -8.39 -27.07 21.68
N PRO A 146 -9.56 -27.72 21.81
CA PRO A 146 -10.84 -27.03 21.85
C PRO A 146 -11.03 -26.17 23.12
N THR A 147 -10.23 -26.42 24.16
CA THR A 147 -10.26 -25.67 25.43
C THR A 147 -9.37 -24.42 25.42
N ALA A 148 -8.67 -24.15 24.32
CA ALA A 148 -7.78 -23.00 24.20
C ALA A 148 -8.52 -21.65 24.32
N SER A 149 -7.86 -20.69 24.95
CA SER A 149 -8.42 -19.36 25.26
C SER A 149 -8.93 -18.55 24.07
N LEU A 150 -8.42 -18.81 22.86
CA LEU A 150 -8.81 -18.14 21.62
C LEU A 150 -9.37 -19.15 20.59
N ASN A 151 -10.13 -20.14 21.02
CA ASN A 151 -10.74 -21.13 20.12
C ASN A 151 -11.72 -20.53 19.07
N MET A 152 -12.29 -19.36 19.33
CA MET A 152 -13.20 -18.65 18.42
C MET A 152 -12.55 -18.15 17.12
N ILE A 153 -11.23 -18.14 17.03
CA ILE A 153 -10.47 -17.75 15.82
C ILE A 153 -9.73 -18.93 15.19
N ALA A 154 -10.00 -20.16 15.64
CA ALA A 154 -9.36 -21.38 15.16
C ALA A 154 -9.57 -21.59 13.65
N ASP A 155 -10.74 -21.20 13.12
CA ASP A 155 -11.07 -21.23 11.69
C ASP A 155 -10.24 -20.24 10.85
N ARG A 156 -9.54 -19.30 11.49
CA ARG A 156 -8.68 -18.30 10.84
C ARG A 156 -7.20 -18.65 10.88
N VAL A 157 -6.83 -19.82 11.37
CA VAL A 157 -5.44 -20.31 11.40
C VAL A 157 -5.16 -21.05 10.09
N GLN A 158 -4.34 -20.46 9.23
CA GLN A 158 -3.92 -21.08 7.96
C GLN A 158 -2.49 -21.62 8.05
N SER A 159 -2.17 -22.63 7.24
CA SER A 159 -0.80 -23.09 7.00
C SER A 159 -0.54 -23.22 5.50
N ARG A 160 0.64 -22.79 5.05
CA ARG A 160 1.12 -22.98 3.67
C ARG A 160 2.59 -23.37 3.69
N LEU A 161 2.95 -24.32 2.81
CA LEU A 161 4.34 -24.73 2.62
C LEU A 161 5.22 -23.59 2.09
N VAL A 162 4.68 -22.76 1.20
CA VAL A 162 5.42 -21.67 0.55
C VAL A 162 4.51 -20.45 0.40
N GLY A 163 5.09 -19.26 0.57
CA GLY A 163 4.43 -17.98 0.34
C GLY A 163 4.03 -17.28 1.63
N ARG A 164 3.23 -16.22 1.49
CA ARG A 164 2.73 -15.44 2.62
C ARG A 164 1.33 -15.90 3.00
N TYR A 165 1.07 -16.00 4.29
CA TYR A 165 -0.25 -16.33 4.84
C TYR A 165 -0.41 -15.74 6.24
N ASP A 166 -1.65 -15.74 6.72
CA ASP A 166 -2.00 -15.18 8.02
C ASP A 166 -2.25 -16.30 9.01
N VAL A 167 -1.71 -16.15 10.22
CA VAL A 167 -2.08 -16.95 11.39
C VAL A 167 -2.67 -15.97 12.38
N ALA A 168 -4.01 -15.90 12.45
CA ALA A 168 -4.70 -14.83 13.19
C ALA A 168 -4.20 -13.43 12.78
N GLN A 169 -3.55 -12.70 13.71
CA GLN A 169 -2.98 -11.36 13.48
C GLN A 169 -1.51 -11.37 13.03
N PHE A 170 -0.89 -12.55 12.95
CA PHE A 170 0.50 -12.71 12.56
C PHE A 170 0.63 -12.84 11.04
N LYS A 171 1.57 -12.10 10.46
CA LYS A 171 1.92 -12.21 9.03
C LYS A 171 3.08 -13.18 8.89
N VAL A 172 2.81 -14.34 8.29
CA VAL A 172 3.77 -15.43 8.16
C VAL A 172 4.28 -15.53 6.72
N HIS A 173 5.56 -15.78 6.55
CA HIS A 173 6.21 -16.07 5.28
C HIS A 173 6.98 -17.38 5.37
N ALA A 174 6.58 -18.36 4.56
CA ALA A 174 7.21 -19.67 4.50
C ALA A 174 7.98 -19.84 3.18
N THR A 175 9.18 -20.40 3.26
CA THR A 175 10.04 -20.63 2.08
C THR A 175 10.91 -21.88 2.24
N PHE A 176 11.15 -22.59 1.13
CA PHE A 176 12.20 -23.60 1.09
C PHE A 176 13.57 -22.95 1.05
N GLN A 177 14.52 -23.57 1.74
CA GLN A 177 15.84 -23.02 1.99
C GLN A 177 16.92 -23.81 1.23
N ALA A 178 18.17 -23.35 1.32
CA ALA A 178 19.29 -23.90 0.56
C ALA A 178 19.46 -25.41 0.71
N GLY A 179 19.24 -25.97 1.91
CA GLY A 179 19.34 -27.40 2.14
C GLY A 179 18.35 -28.22 1.30
N PHE A 180 17.11 -27.76 1.16
CA PHE A 180 16.10 -28.42 0.32
C PHE A 180 16.48 -28.38 -1.17
N TRP A 181 16.98 -27.24 -1.65
CA TRP A 181 17.40 -27.12 -3.05
C TRP A 181 18.60 -28.02 -3.38
N LEU A 182 19.54 -28.24 -2.45
CA LEU A 182 20.62 -29.22 -2.63
C LEU A 182 20.09 -30.64 -2.82
N VAL A 183 19.04 -31.02 -2.08
CA VAL A 183 18.38 -32.32 -2.21
C VAL A 183 17.66 -32.46 -3.55
N VAL A 184 17.00 -31.40 -4.03
CA VAL A 184 16.38 -31.38 -5.37
C VAL A 184 17.43 -31.57 -6.47
N VAL A 185 18.58 -30.89 -6.35
CA VAL A 185 19.69 -31.06 -7.29
C VAL A 185 20.29 -32.47 -7.19
N ALA A 186 20.37 -33.07 -5.99
CA ALA A 186 20.80 -34.45 -5.84
C ALA A 186 19.84 -35.45 -6.52
N ALA A 187 18.53 -35.24 -6.38
CA ALA A 187 17.51 -36.03 -7.09
C ALA A 187 17.63 -35.87 -8.62
N ALA A 188 17.87 -34.65 -9.11
CA ALA A 188 18.12 -34.39 -10.52
C ALA A 188 19.39 -35.11 -11.04
N ASN A 189 20.46 -35.16 -10.23
CA ASN A 189 21.67 -35.92 -10.57
C ASN A 189 21.41 -37.43 -10.62
N ALA A 190 20.63 -37.99 -9.70
CA ALA A 190 20.23 -39.40 -9.73
C ALA A 190 19.37 -39.74 -10.96
N LEU A 191 18.50 -38.83 -11.39
CA LEU A 191 17.75 -38.96 -12.62
C LEU A 191 18.65 -38.84 -13.87
N GLY A 192 19.56 -37.86 -13.86
CA GLY A 192 20.59 -37.67 -14.89
C GLY A 192 21.46 -38.91 -15.07
N PHE A 193 21.82 -39.58 -13.96
CA PHE A 193 22.54 -40.85 -13.97
C PHE A 193 21.77 -41.94 -14.75
N LEU A 194 20.46 -42.08 -14.52
CA LEU A 194 19.65 -43.04 -15.28
C LEU A 194 19.65 -42.74 -16.78
N PHE A 195 19.59 -41.46 -17.16
CA PHE A 195 19.66 -41.06 -18.56
C PHE A 195 21.04 -41.29 -19.17
N SER A 196 22.12 -40.95 -18.46
CA SER A 196 23.49 -41.14 -18.94
C SER A 196 23.80 -42.62 -19.16
N GLU A 197 23.38 -43.49 -18.25
CA GLU A 197 23.60 -44.93 -18.37
C GLU A 197 22.77 -45.55 -19.50
N ARG A 198 21.49 -45.15 -19.66
CA ARG A 198 20.67 -45.61 -20.80
C ARG A 198 21.25 -45.16 -22.14
N ALA A 199 21.81 -43.95 -22.22
CA ALA A 199 22.48 -43.47 -23.42
C ALA A 199 23.80 -44.22 -23.70
N HIS A 200 24.57 -44.50 -22.66
CA HIS A 200 25.81 -45.29 -22.75
C HIS A 200 25.53 -46.74 -23.20
N GLU A 201 24.50 -47.38 -22.65
CA GLU A 201 24.06 -48.73 -23.02
C GLU A 201 23.60 -48.82 -24.48
N ARG A 202 22.87 -47.80 -24.97
CA ARG A 202 22.47 -47.71 -26.38
C ARG A 202 23.67 -47.57 -27.32
N ARG A 203 24.71 -46.81 -26.90
CA ARG A 203 25.96 -46.64 -27.67
C ARG A 203 26.85 -47.88 -27.63
N ALA A 204 26.84 -48.64 -26.54
CA ALA A 204 27.60 -49.89 -26.42
C ALA A 204 27.04 -51.03 -27.31
N GLY A 205 25.78 -50.94 -27.76
CA GLY A 205 25.14 -51.90 -28.65
C GLY A 205 25.26 -51.59 -30.16
N THR A 206 25.94 -50.51 -30.55
CA THR A 206 26.10 -50.11 -31.95
C THR A 206 27.59 -50.00 -32.28
N THR A 207 28.10 -50.94 -33.08
CA THR A 207 29.44 -50.85 -33.63
C THR A 207 29.51 -49.75 -34.68
N GLN A 208 30.59 -48.97 -34.57
CA GLN A 208 31.16 -48.04 -35.55
C GLN A 208 30.71 -46.57 -35.46
N GLY A 209 31.67 -45.71 -35.12
CA GLY A 209 31.82 -44.41 -35.78
C GLY A 209 31.78 -43.17 -34.90
N SER A 210 32.96 -42.63 -34.65
CA SER A 210 33.27 -41.23 -34.31
C SER A 210 33.07 -40.74 -32.87
N SER A 211 34.23 -40.46 -32.29
CA SER A 211 34.51 -39.56 -31.19
C SER A 211 33.99 -38.14 -31.45
N SER A 212 33.18 -37.63 -30.53
CA SER A 212 33.05 -36.20 -30.28
C SER A 212 32.80 -35.96 -28.78
N SER A 213 33.82 -35.39 -28.15
CA SER A 213 33.84 -34.61 -26.91
C SER A 213 32.46 -34.13 -26.41
N VAL A 214 32.06 -34.60 -25.23
CA VAL A 214 31.04 -33.94 -24.41
C VAL A 214 31.75 -32.86 -23.62
N MET A 215 31.86 -31.69 -24.26
CA MET A 215 32.21 -30.44 -23.61
C MET A 215 31.04 -30.08 -22.69
N GLY A 216 31.33 -29.85 -21.41
CA GLY A 216 30.35 -29.32 -20.48
C GLY A 216 29.82 -28.00 -21.01
N MET A 217 28.51 -27.93 -21.22
CA MET A 217 27.83 -26.68 -21.47
C MET A 217 26.84 -26.49 -20.34
N ALA A 218 27.24 -25.64 -19.39
CA ALA A 218 26.30 -24.87 -18.61
C ALA A 218 25.47 -24.07 -19.64
N ALA A 219 24.31 -24.60 -20.00
CA ALA A 219 23.32 -23.83 -20.71
C ALA A 219 22.77 -22.82 -19.71
N ILE A 220 23.42 -21.66 -19.66
CA ILE A 220 22.73 -20.40 -19.42
C ILE A 220 21.54 -20.44 -20.38
N LEU A 221 20.31 -20.48 -19.84
CA LEU A 221 19.10 -20.25 -20.62
C LEU A 221 19.18 -18.84 -21.21
N MET A 222 19.87 -18.71 -22.33
CA MET A 222 19.57 -17.70 -23.33
C MET A 222 18.23 -18.13 -23.93
N ILE A 223 17.13 -17.72 -23.30
CA ILE A 223 15.82 -17.76 -23.92
C ILE A 223 15.96 -16.85 -25.14
N PRO A 224 15.83 -17.36 -26.39
CA PRO A 224 15.79 -16.48 -27.53
C PRO A 224 14.63 -15.52 -27.31
N SER A 225 14.91 -14.23 -27.33
CA SER A 225 13.87 -13.20 -27.45
C SER A 225 13.19 -13.42 -28.80
N ILE A 226 12.13 -14.21 -28.79
CA ILE A 226 11.16 -14.22 -29.88
C ILE A 226 10.66 -12.77 -29.96
N PRO A 227 10.71 -12.12 -31.13
CA PRO A 227 10.18 -10.76 -31.25
C PRO A 227 8.72 -10.78 -30.81
N ALA A 228 8.32 -9.81 -29.98
CA ALA A 228 6.95 -9.66 -29.53
C ALA A 228 6.03 -9.63 -30.76
N GLU A 229 5.12 -10.60 -30.84
CA GLU A 229 4.16 -10.69 -31.93
C GLU A 229 2.93 -9.85 -31.60
N THR A 230 2.33 -9.21 -32.60
CA THR A 230 1.11 -8.43 -32.43
C THR A 230 -0.10 -9.27 -32.80
N VAL A 231 -0.99 -9.49 -31.83
CA VAL A 231 -2.24 -10.23 -31.98
C VAL A 231 -3.41 -9.27 -32.09
N HIS A 232 -4.20 -9.37 -33.16
CA HIS A 232 -5.34 -8.48 -33.40
C HIS A 232 -6.67 -9.09 -32.98
N VAL A 233 -7.47 -8.31 -32.25
CA VAL A 233 -8.81 -8.67 -31.78
C VAL A 233 -9.85 -7.71 -32.35
N GLY A 234 -10.90 -8.25 -32.96
CA GLY A 234 -11.90 -7.44 -33.66
C GLY A 234 -12.96 -8.31 -34.33
N PRO A 235 -14.13 -7.76 -34.68
CA PRO A 235 -15.16 -8.48 -35.43
C PRO A 235 -14.66 -9.06 -36.77
N GLU A 236 -13.67 -8.39 -37.38
CA GLU A 236 -13.05 -8.78 -38.66
C GLU A 236 -11.63 -9.36 -38.50
N SER A 237 -11.15 -9.52 -37.26
CA SER A 237 -9.81 -10.03 -36.97
C SER A 237 -9.82 -11.55 -36.79
N GLN A 238 -8.62 -12.15 -36.78
CA GLN A 238 -8.44 -13.59 -36.51
C GLN A 238 -9.07 -14.03 -35.19
N TYR A 239 -9.01 -13.17 -34.16
CA TYR A 239 -9.62 -13.39 -32.87
C TYR A 239 -10.78 -12.41 -32.67
N THR A 240 -11.97 -12.93 -32.36
CA THR A 240 -13.16 -12.10 -32.11
C THR A 240 -13.37 -11.78 -30.64
N THR A 241 -12.60 -12.40 -29.74
CA THR A 241 -12.64 -12.18 -28.29
C THR A 241 -11.24 -11.94 -27.73
N ILE A 242 -11.16 -11.15 -26.67
CA ILE A 242 -9.88 -10.81 -26.02
C ILE A 242 -9.31 -12.06 -25.34
N GLY A 243 -10.16 -12.87 -24.70
CA GLY A 243 -9.72 -14.10 -24.05
C GLY A 243 -9.10 -15.11 -25.01
N ALA A 244 -9.58 -15.20 -26.27
CA ALA A 244 -8.99 -16.09 -27.27
C ALA A 244 -7.60 -15.62 -27.71
N ALA A 245 -7.39 -14.31 -27.90
CA ALA A 245 -6.07 -13.76 -28.19
C ALA A 245 -5.09 -13.96 -27.03
N VAL A 246 -5.54 -13.72 -25.78
CA VAL A 246 -4.71 -13.97 -24.60
C VAL A 246 -4.28 -15.44 -24.50
N ALA A 247 -5.14 -16.39 -24.89
CA ALA A 247 -4.82 -17.82 -24.82
C ALA A 247 -3.69 -18.25 -25.76
N VAL A 248 -3.46 -17.52 -26.86
CA VAL A 248 -2.41 -17.84 -27.85
C VAL A 248 -1.17 -16.97 -27.71
N ALA A 249 -1.30 -15.78 -27.13
CA ALA A 249 -0.20 -14.82 -26.99
C ALA A 249 0.90 -15.36 -26.08
N ALA A 250 2.15 -15.18 -26.51
CA ALA A 250 3.34 -15.47 -25.74
C ALA A 250 3.66 -14.32 -24.77
N ALA A 251 4.53 -14.59 -23.79
CA ALA A 251 4.96 -13.55 -22.85
C ALA A 251 5.74 -12.44 -23.59
N GLY A 252 5.30 -11.20 -23.42
CA GLY A 252 5.85 -10.01 -24.08
C GLY A 252 5.07 -9.55 -25.30
N ASP A 253 4.11 -10.34 -25.80
CA ASP A 253 3.30 -10.00 -26.97
C ASP A 253 2.36 -8.82 -26.70
N GLU A 254 1.96 -8.17 -27.80
CA GLU A 254 0.97 -7.11 -27.81
C GLU A 254 -0.36 -7.61 -28.37
N ILE A 255 -1.44 -7.36 -27.65
CA ILE A 255 -2.81 -7.63 -28.08
C ILE A 255 -3.47 -6.29 -28.38
N VAL A 256 -3.68 -6.01 -29.67
CA VAL A 256 -4.38 -4.82 -30.15
C VAL A 256 -5.86 -5.15 -30.33
N VAL A 257 -6.71 -4.44 -29.58
CA VAL A 257 -8.15 -4.63 -29.59
C VAL A 257 -8.81 -3.47 -30.32
N HIS A 258 -9.39 -3.76 -31.48
CA HIS A 258 -10.10 -2.80 -32.31
C HIS A 258 -11.45 -2.39 -31.68
N ALA A 259 -12.09 -1.39 -32.28
CA ALA A 259 -13.39 -0.89 -31.83
C ALA A 259 -14.44 -2.01 -31.72
N GLY A 260 -15.14 -2.06 -30.57
CA GLY A 260 -16.09 -3.12 -30.29
C GLY A 260 -16.45 -3.22 -28.82
N THR A 261 -17.54 -3.92 -28.49
CA THR A 261 -17.91 -4.24 -27.10
C THR A 261 -17.68 -5.71 -26.81
N TYR A 262 -16.71 -5.98 -25.95
CA TYR A 262 -16.27 -7.30 -25.53
C TYR A 262 -16.85 -7.61 -24.15
N ARG A 263 -17.91 -8.44 -24.12
CA ARG A 263 -18.55 -8.87 -22.86
C ARG A 263 -17.77 -10.01 -22.23
N GLU A 264 -16.65 -9.67 -21.62
CA GLU A 264 -15.67 -10.62 -21.12
C GLU A 264 -15.08 -10.18 -19.78
N ARG A 265 -14.41 -11.11 -19.10
CA ARG A 265 -13.49 -10.80 -18.00
C ARG A 265 -12.13 -11.33 -18.37
N VAL A 266 -11.19 -10.44 -18.55
CA VAL A 266 -9.87 -10.73 -19.11
C VAL A 266 -8.90 -11.02 -17.97
N VAL A 267 -8.10 -12.07 -18.13
CA VAL A 267 -7.05 -12.43 -17.16
C VAL A 267 -5.72 -12.45 -17.89
N LEU A 268 -4.80 -11.56 -17.52
CA LEU A 268 -3.42 -11.56 -18.01
C LEU A 268 -2.57 -12.37 -17.01
N ASP A 269 -2.34 -13.64 -17.32
CA ASP A 269 -1.57 -14.59 -16.51
C ASP A 269 -0.10 -14.74 -16.94
N ARG A 270 0.29 -13.98 -17.97
CA ARG A 270 1.67 -13.79 -18.43
C ARG A 270 1.91 -12.32 -18.80
N PRO A 271 3.18 -11.85 -18.84
CA PRO A 271 3.53 -10.50 -19.27
C PRO A 271 2.93 -10.18 -20.64
N LEU A 272 2.05 -9.20 -20.76
CA LEU A 272 1.37 -8.84 -22.01
C LEU A 272 1.10 -7.34 -22.10
N VAL A 273 1.13 -6.79 -23.31
CA VAL A 273 0.61 -5.45 -23.60
C VAL A 273 -0.80 -5.62 -24.14
N LEU A 274 -1.81 -5.19 -23.39
CA LEU A 274 -3.20 -5.15 -23.82
C LEU A 274 -3.54 -3.70 -24.18
N ARG A 275 -3.71 -3.42 -25.47
CA ARG A 275 -3.94 -2.07 -26.02
C ARG A 275 -5.28 -1.99 -26.73
N GLY A 276 -6.15 -1.10 -26.28
CA GLY A 276 -7.42 -0.77 -26.89
C GLY A 276 -7.26 0.40 -27.86
N GLU A 277 -7.89 0.28 -29.03
CA GLU A 277 -8.09 1.41 -29.92
C GLU A 277 -9.36 2.19 -29.53
N GLU A 278 -9.53 3.37 -30.12
CA GLU A 278 -10.70 4.20 -29.88
C GLU A 278 -12.00 3.40 -30.13
N GLY A 279 -12.87 3.35 -29.12
CA GLY A 279 -14.11 2.58 -29.16
C GLY A 279 -14.01 1.12 -28.70
N ALA A 280 -12.85 0.64 -28.25
CA ALA A 280 -12.71 -0.67 -27.61
C ALA A 280 -13.26 -0.65 -26.17
N VAL A 281 -14.28 -1.48 -25.90
CA VAL A 281 -14.98 -1.56 -24.60
C VAL A 281 -14.87 -2.96 -24.02
N ILE A 282 -14.35 -3.09 -22.79
CA ILE A 282 -14.43 -4.34 -22.00
C ILE A 282 -15.55 -4.21 -20.98
N ASP A 283 -16.57 -5.05 -21.11
CA ASP A 283 -17.78 -5.03 -20.29
C ASP A 283 -17.86 -6.29 -19.40
N GLY A 284 -17.65 -6.12 -18.10
CA GLY A 284 -17.63 -7.21 -17.13
C GLY A 284 -18.99 -7.84 -16.83
N GLY A 285 -20.08 -7.25 -17.32
CA GLY A 285 -21.44 -7.77 -17.13
C GLY A 285 -21.95 -7.72 -15.69
N GLY A 286 -21.41 -6.82 -14.87
CA GLY A 286 -21.82 -6.61 -13.47
C GLY A 286 -21.34 -7.69 -12.50
N LYS A 287 -20.31 -8.47 -12.85
CA LYS A 287 -19.78 -9.57 -12.02
C LYS A 287 -18.26 -9.55 -12.00
N GLY A 288 -17.67 -9.82 -10.85
CA GLY A 288 -16.23 -10.04 -10.72
C GLY A 288 -15.37 -8.83 -11.11
N THR A 289 -14.08 -9.09 -11.28
CA THR A 289 -13.12 -8.11 -11.82
C THR A 289 -13.15 -8.15 -13.35
N VAL A 290 -13.09 -6.99 -14.02
CA VAL A 290 -13.17 -6.89 -15.49
C VAL A 290 -11.84 -7.27 -16.13
N VAL A 291 -10.73 -6.66 -15.70
CA VAL A 291 -9.37 -7.01 -16.12
C VAL A 291 -8.52 -7.37 -14.91
N LEU A 292 -8.05 -8.62 -14.85
CA LEU A 292 -7.19 -9.13 -13.78
C LEU A 292 -5.79 -9.41 -14.32
N VAL A 293 -4.80 -8.67 -13.83
CA VAL A 293 -3.39 -8.86 -14.16
C VAL A 293 -2.71 -9.64 -13.03
N ARG A 294 -2.19 -10.83 -13.35
CA ARG A 294 -1.51 -11.74 -12.42
C ARG A 294 -0.03 -11.93 -12.74
N ALA A 295 0.44 -11.41 -13.87
CA ALA A 295 1.84 -11.44 -14.25
C ALA A 295 2.27 -10.08 -14.78
N GLY A 296 3.37 -9.57 -14.23
CA GLY A 296 4.05 -8.37 -14.71
C GLY A 296 5.41 -8.71 -15.32
N PRO A 297 6.00 -7.81 -16.12
CA PRO A 297 5.45 -6.51 -16.52
C PRO A 297 4.30 -6.67 -17.53
N SER A 298 3.21 -5.94 -17.34
CA SER A 298 2.06 -5.93 -18.26
C SER A 298 1.49 -4.52 -18.38
N THR A 299 0.94 -4.19 -19.54
CA THR A 299 0.29 -2.91 -19.81
C THR A 299 -1.19 -3.11 -20.13
N VAL A 300 -2.05 -2.27 -19.57
CA VAL A 300 -3.47 -2.16 -19.96
C VAL A 300 -3.73 -0.71 -20.34
N SER A 301 -4.01 -0.45 -21.62
CA SER A 301 -4.18 0.93 -22.10
C SER A 301 -5.24 1.13 -23.16
N GLY A 302 -5.83 2.33 -23.22
CA GLY A 302 -6.73 2.77 -24.30
C GLY A 302 -8.15 2.19 -24.27
N PHE A 303 -8.59 1.58 -23.17
CA PHE A 303 -9.93 0.97 -23.11
C PHE A 303 -10.97 1.84 -22.41
N ALA A 304 -12.24 1.66 -22.80
CA ALA A 304 -13.35 1.83 -21.90
C ALA A 304 -13.60 0.52 -21.12
N ILE A 305 -13.43 0.53 -19.80
CA ILE A 305 -13.60 -0.67 -18.94
C ILE A 305 -14.78 -0.43 -18.01
N ARG A 306 -15.77 -1.33 -18.02
CA ARG A 306 -17.00 -1.07 -17.26
C ARG A 306 -17.67 -2.29 -16.65
N ALA A 307 -18.62 -2.00 -15.76
CA ALA A 307 -19.54 -2.97 -15.18
C ALA A 307 -18.83 -4.10 -14.43
N SER A 308 -17.97 -3.75 -13.47
CA SER A 308 -17.44 -4.74 -12.52
C SER A 308 -18.56 -5.31 -11.63
N GLY A 309 -18.27 -6.36 -10.88
CA GLY A 309 -19.10 -6.80 -9.76
C GLY A 309 -19.13 -5.80 -8.60
N ALA A 310 -19.86 -6.15 -7.55
CA ALA A 310 -20.10 -5.33 -6.36
C ALA A 310 -19.65 -6.02 -5.05
N SER A 311 -18.78 -7.05 -5.14
CA SER A 311 -18.24 -7.73 -3.96
C SER A 311 -17.08 -6.95 -3.34
N LEU A 312 -17.31 -6.34 -2.17
CA LEU A 312 -16.25 -5.74 -1.36
C LEU A 312 -15.24 -6.80 -0.87
N LEU A 313 -15.71 -8.00 -0.55
CA LEU A 313 -14.86 -9.12 -0.11
C LEU A 313 -13.97 -9.63 -1.25
N GLY A 314 -14.52 -9.74 -2.46
CA GLY A 314 -13.77 -10.11 -3.66
C GLY A 314 -12.93 -8.97 -4.24
N GLU A 315 -13.10 -7.76 -3.70
CA GLU A 315 -12.51 -6.51 -4.18
C GLU A 315 -12.75 -6.32 -5.69
N ASP A 316 -13.97 -6.54 -6.17
CA ASP A 316 -14.29 -6.50 -7.60
C ASP A 316 -13.84 -5.16 -8.23
N ALA A 317 -13.04 -5.22 -9.28
CA ALA A 317 -12.42 -4.01 -9.85
C ALA A 317 -12.60 -3.90 -11.37
N GLY A 318 -12.45 -2.68 -11.90
CA GLY A 318 -12.22 -2.46 -13.33
C GLY A 318 -10.90 -3.11 -13.75
N VAL A 319 -9.80 -2.65 -13.16
CA VAL A 319 -8.47 -3.25 -13.33
C VAL A 319 -7.92 -3.66 -11.97
N LYS A 320 -7.54 -4.93 -11.82
CA LYS A 320 -6.86 -5.44 -10.62
C LYS A 320 -5.49 -5.96 -10.98
N LEU A 321 -4.44 -5.35 -10.43
CA LEU A 321 -3.08 -5.89 -10.42
C LEU A 321 -2.91 -6.68 -9.13
N LEU A 322 -2.57 -7.97 -9.26
CA LEU A 322 -2.52 -8.88 -8.13
C LEU A 322 -1.19 -9.64 -8.10
N ASP A 323 -0.39 -9.37 -7.07
CA ASP A 323 0.90 -10.03 -6.82
C ASP A 323 1.86 -9.91 -8.03
N THR A 324 1.95 -8.70 -8.59
CA THR A 324 2.76 -8.39 -9.79
C THR A 324 3.87 -7.39 -9.51
N SER A 325 4.65 -7.00 -10.52
CA SER A 325 5.48 -5.80 -10.46
C SER A 325 5.62 -5.17 -11.84
N ASP A 326 5.96 -3.88 -11.88
CA ASP A 326 6.32 -3.18 -13.12
C ASP A 326 5.18 -3.19 -14.16
N CYS A 327 3.93 -3.13 -13.69
CA CYS A 327 2.74 -3.05 -14.53
C CYS A 327 2.32 -1.60 -14.78
N THR A 328 1.74 -1.34 -15.95
CA THR A 328 1.22 -0.03 -16.35
C THR A 328 -0.27 -0.11 -16.64
N VAL A 329 -1.05 0.80 -16.07
CA VAL A 329 -2.46 1.01 -16.40
C VAL A 329 -2.60 2.47 -16.82
N GLU A 330 -2.79 2.71 -18.10
CA GLU A 330 -2.73 4.06 -18.65
C GLU A 330 -3.82 4.39 -19.66
N ASP A 331 -4.26 5.65 -19.70
CA ASP A 331 -5.19 6.18 -20.70
C ASP A 331 -6.50 5.36 -20.84
N ASN A 332 -7.01 4.83 -19.71
CA ASN A 332 -8.29 4.11 -19.70
C ASN A 332 -9.42 4.96 -19.12
N ARG A 333 -10.63 4.76 -19.65
CA ARG A 333 -11.88 5.24 -19.08
C ARG A 333 -12.56 4.11 -18.32
N ILE A 334 -12.55 4.15 -16.99
CA ILE A 334 -13.05 3.09 -16.12
C ILE A 334 -14.33 3.57 -15.43
N GLU A 335 -15.46 2.91 -15.67
CA GLU A 335 -16.77 3.37 -15.20
C GLU A 335 -17.65 2.25 -14.64
N ASP A 336 -18.59 2.60 -13.76
CA ASP A 336 -19.49 1.61 -13.13
C ASP A 336 -18.70 0.44 -12.49
N THR A 337 -17.61 0.78 -11.79
CA THR A 337 -16.74 -0.18 -11.09
C THR A 337 -16.77 0.00 -9.59
N LEU A 338 -16.75 -1.10 -8.83
CA LEU A 338 -16.71 -1.03 -7.36
C LEU A 338 -15.36 -0.47 -6.91
N PHE A 339 -14.27 -1.12 -7.30
CA PHE A 339 -12.93 -0.54 -7.30
C PHE A 339 -12.55 -0.16 -8.74
N GLY A 340 -12.02 1.04 -8.98
CA GLY A 340 -11.60 1.40 -10.34
C GLY A 340 -10.32 0.64 -10.73
N ILE A 341 -9.22 1.03 -10.09
CA ILE A 341 -7.90 0.42 -10.26
C ILE A 341 -7.41 -0.03 -8.88
N LEU A 342 -7.18 -1.33 -8.72
CA LEU A 342 -6.66 -1.92 -7.49
C LEU A 342 -5.31 -2.58 -7.75
N ALA A 343 -4.24 -2.01 -7.22
CA ALA A 343 -2.91 -2.60 -7.23
C ALA A 343 -2.60 -3.21 -5.86
N ARG A 344 -2.77 -4.53 -5.73
CA ARG A 344 -2.51 -5.27 -4.49
C ARG A 344 -1.22 -6.09 -4.62
N SER A 345 -0.32 -5.90 -3.66
CA SER A 345 1.02 -6.50 -3.66
C SER A 345 1.78 -6.27 -4.98
N SER A 346 1.58 -5.11 -5.62
CA SER A 346 2.01 -4.87 -7.00
C SER A 346 2.99 -3.70 -7.08
N ALA A 347 4.27 -3.98 -6.85
CA ALA A 347 5.31 -2.95 -6.70
C ALA A 347 5.69 -2.28 -8.03
N ARG A 348 6.15 -1.02 -7.96
CA ARG A 348 6.60 -0.21 -9.11
C ARG A 348 5.55 -0.13 -10.23
N SER A 349 4.27 -0.14 -9.87
CA SER A 349 3.19 -0.01 -10.84
C SER A 349 2.99 1.45 -11.24
N ARG A 350 2.56 1.68 -12.47
CA ARG A 350 2.29 3.01 -13.03
C ARG A 350 0.80 3.11 -13.32
N VAL A 351 0.10 4.04 -12.69
CA VAL A 351 -1.31 4.33 -12.91
C VAL A 351 -1.41 5.76 -13.43
N ILE A 352 -1.59 5.93 -14.75
CA ILE A 352 -1.35 7.21 -15.43
C ILE A 352 -2.52 7.60 -16.33
N GLY A 353 -2.99 8.84 -16.29
CA GLY A 353 -3.93 9.34 -17.32
C GLY A 353 -5.30 8.64 -17.35
N ASN A 354 -5.70 7.95 -16.28
CA ASN A 354 -6.98 7.23 -16.26
C ASN A 354 -8.11 8.13 -15.75
N HIS A 355 -9.31 7.97 -16.30
CA HIS A 355 -10.54 8.55 -15.75
C HIS A 355 -11.37 7.45 -15.10
N VAL A 356 -11.46 7.48 -13.77
CA VAL A 356 -12.16 6.50 -12.95
C VAL A 356 -13.44 7.08 -12.39
N THR A 357 -14.55 6.39 -12.62
CA THR A 357 -15.85 6.71 -12.02
C THR A 357 -16.48 5.49 -11.36
N GLY A 358 -16.82 5.63 -10.08
CA GLY A 358 -17.31 4.53 -9.27
C GLY A 358 -18.77 4.14 -9.55
N LYS A 359 -19.20 3.01 -8.97
CA LYS A 359 -20.61 2.61 -8.95
C LYS A 359 -21.47 3.60 -8.16
N ASP A 360 -22.70 3.77 -8.63
CA ASP A 360 -23.73 4.53 -7.92
C ASP A 360 -24.25 3.73 -6.71
N LEU A 361 -23.52 3.83 -5.61
CA LEU A 361 -23.79 3.16 -4.34
C LEU A 361 -23.57 4.17 -3.21
N PRO A 362 -24.22 4.00 -2.05
CA PRO A 362 -23.87 4.76 -0.86
C PRO A 362 -22.39 4.59 -0.50
N ILE A 363 -21.73 5.66 -0.05
CA ILE A 363 -20.29 5.70 0.28
C ILE A 363 -19.78 4.46 1.04
N PRO A 364 -20.45 3.93 2.09
CA PRO A 364 -19.96 2.75 2.82
C PRO A 364 -19.87 1.47 1.96
N ARG A 365 -20.65 1.40 0.87
CA ARG A 365 -20.72 0.27 -0.06
C ARG A 365 -19.89 0.49 -1.32
N GLN A 366 -19.36 1.70 -1.55
CA GLN A 366 -18.43 1.96 -2.64
C GLN A 366 -17.05 1.39 -2.33
N GLY A 367 -16.34 0.97 -3.37
CA GLY A 367 -14.90 0.74 -3.32
C GLY A 367 -14.13 2.01 -3.68
N ASP A 368 -12.82 1.90 -3.65
CA ASP A 368 -11.91 3.01 -3.92
C ASP A 368 -11.75 3.18 -5.42
N GLY A 369 -11.63 4.42 -5.89
CA GLY A 369 -11.40 4.69 -7.31
C GLY A 369 -10.04 4.16 -7.72
N ILE A 370 -8.99 4.54 -6.99
CA ILE A 370 -7.65 3.98 -7.13
C ILE A 370 -7.17 3.54 -5.76
N ARG A 371 -6.70 2.30 -5.63
CA ARG A 371 -6.06 1.80 -4.41
C ARG A 371 -4.71 1.17 -4.71
N LEU A 372 -3.67 1.70 -4.08
CA LEU A 372 -2.37 1.03 -3.92
C LEU A 372 -2.32 0.34 -2.56
N GLN A 373 -2.05 -0.95 -2.53
CA GLN A 373 -1.94 -1.73 -1.30
C GLN A 373 -0.72 -2.64 -1.38
N ASN A 374 0.29 -2.41 -0.51
CA ASN A 374 1.58 -3.10 -0.59
C ASN A 374 2.26 -2.95 -1.96
N ALA A 375 2.21 -1.75 -2.54
CA ALA A 375 2.66 -1.43 -3.90
C ALA A 375 3.77 -0.38 -3.89
N ALA A 376 4.87 -0.67 -3.18
CA ALA A 376 5.99 0.25 -3.02
C ALA A 376 6.61 0.71 -4.36
N GLY A 377 7.11 1.94 -4.41
CA GLY A 377 7.76 2.53 -5.58
C GLY A 377 6.82 2.86 -6.76
N SER A 378 5.51 2.81 -6.54
CA SER A 378 4.51 3.05 -7.59
C SER A 378 4.24 4.53 -7.83
N VAL A 379 3.75 4.84 -9.03
CA VAL A 379 3.40 6.19 -9.47
C VAL A 379 1.91 6.26 -9.79
N VAL A 380 1.23 7.26 -9.24
CA VAL A 380 -0.18 7.60 -9.54
C VAL A 380 -0.20 9.03 -10.06
N GLU A 381 -0.42 9.21 -11.36
CA GLU A 381 -0.15 10.47 -12.04
C GLU A 381 -1.21 10.83 -13.07
N ASP A 382 -1.60 12.11 -13.13
CA ASP A 382 -2.52 12.63 -14.14
C ASP A 382 -3.88 11.88 -14.23
N ASN A 383 -4.36 11.28 -13.13
CA ASN A 383 -5.65 10.59 -13.11
C ASN A 383 -6.79 11.49 -12.63
N VAL A 384 -8.00 11.21 -13.11
CA VAL A 384 -9.25 11.82 -12.64
C VAL A 384 -10.07 10.75 -11.93
N VAL A 385 -10.39 10.95 -10.66
CA VAL A 385 -11.17 10.02 -9.83
C VAL A 385 -12.42 10.72 -9.32
N GLU A 386 -13.59 10.22 -9.71
CA GLU A 386 -14.87 10.84 -9.40
C GLU A 386 -15.87 9.80 -8.89
N ARG A 387 -16.79 10.23 -8.02
CA ARG A 387 -17.91 9.40 -7.52
C ARG A 387 -17.47 8.01 -7.03
N SER A 388 -16.30 7.95 -6.41
CA SER A 388 -15.73 6.75 -5.79
C SER A 388 -15.45 7.04 -4.32
N ARG A 389 -15.20 6.00 -3.52
CA ARG A 389 -14.99 6.20 -2.10
C ARG A 389 -13.74 7.02 -1.82
N ASP A 390 -12.57 6.51 -2.23
CA ASP A 390 -11.28 7.14 -1.94
C ASP A 390 -10.30 7.01 -3.12
N LEU A 391 -9.25 7.85 -3.16
CA LEU A 391 -7.94 7.46 -3.70
C LEU A 391 -7.07 7.04 -2.52
N ALA A 392 -6.68 5.77 -2.46
CA ALA A 392 -6.07 5.15 -1.29
C ALA A 392 -4.65 4.65 -1.53
N ILE A 393 -3.72 4.96 -0.62
CA ILE A 393 -2.35 4.45 -0.61
C ILE A 393 -2.08 3.82 0.75
N TRP A 394 -2.01 2.49 0.78
CA TRP A 394 -1.93 1.68 1.99
C TRP A 394 -0.66 0.83 1.98
N GLN A 395 0.11 0.87 3.06
CA GLN A 395 1.33 0.08 3.23
C GLN A 395 2.28 0.15 2.02
N SER A 396 2.40 1.32 1.40
CA SER A 396 3.11 1.51 0.13
C SER A 396 4.10 2.67 0.26
N HIS A 397 5.39 2.33 0.27
CA HIS A 397 6.48 3.28 0.51
C HIS A 397 7.17 3.73 -0.78
N GLY A 398 7.81 4.90 -0.77
CA GLY A 398 8.53 5.43 -1.94
C GLY A 398 7.64 5.73 -3.14
N CYS A 399 6.35 6.00 -2.92
CA CYS A 399 5.38 6.30 -3.96
C CYS A 399 5.32 7.79 -4.30
N VAL A 400 5.00 8.08 -5.56
CA VAL A 400 4.72 9.43 -6.04
C VAL A 400 3.27 9.51 -6.49
N THR A 401 2.53 10.47 -5.94
CA THR A 401 1.15 10.76 -6.35
C THR A 401 1.08 12.22 -6.77
N ARG A 402 0.92 12.50 -8.06
CA ARG A 402 1.00 13.86 -8.55
C ARG A 402 0.00 14.21 -9.66
N ARG A 403 -0.43 15.47 -9.68
CA ARG A 403 -1.34 16.02 -10.71
C ARG A 403 -2.64 15.21 -10.91
N ASN A 404 -3.10 14.54 -9.85
CA ASN A 404 -4.39 13.87 -9.88
C ASN A 404 -5.51 14.82 -9.46
N VAL A 405 -6.71 14.56 -9.96
CA VAL A 405 -7.93 15.28 -9.59
C VAL A 405 -8.90 14.29 -8.96
N VAL A 406 -9.28 14.52 -7.71
CA VAL A 406 -10.20 13.65 -6.97
C VAL A 406 -11.40 14.45 -6.47
N ARG A 407 -12.61 14.03 -6.85
CA ARG A 407 -13.85 14.76 -6.54
C ARG A 407 -14.98 13.91 -5.99
N GLY A 408 -15.72 14.51 -5.06
CA GLY A 408 -17.02 14.01 -4.59
C GLY A 408 -16.95 12.64 -3.93
N GLY A 409 -15.79 12.28 -3.37
CA GLY A 409 -15.58 11.06 -2.59
C GLY A 409 -15.59 11.32 -1.09
N ARG A 410 -15.26 10.29 -0.33
CA ARG A 410 -15.05 10.38 1.13
C ARG A 410 -13.69 10.97 1.43
N TYR A 411 -12.61 10.27 1.06
CA TYR A 411 -11.25 10.79 1.19
C TYR A 411 -10.66 11.07 -0.18
N GLY A 412 -10.35 12.34 -0.46
CA GLY A 412 -9.62 12.70 -1.68
C GLY A 412 -8.26 12.00 -1.74
N LEU A 413 -7.54 11.96 -0.61
CA LEU A 413 -6.37 11.13 -0.38
C LEU A 413 -6.53 10.35 0.93
N HIS A 414 -6.55 9.03 0.87
CA HIS A 414 -6.58 8.14 2.03
C HIS A 414 -5.24 7.42 2.20
N TYR A 415 -4.47 7.83 3.20
CA TYR A 415 -3.08 7.43 3.34
C TYR A 415 -2.79 6.76 4.68
N MET A 416 -2.33 5.50 4.66
CA MET A 416 -2.15 4.69 5.88
C MET A 416 -0.86 3.86 5.86
N TYR A 417 -0.11 3.89 6.96
CA TYR A 417 1.06 3.04 7.21
C TYR A 417 2.09 3.05 6.08
N SER A 418 2.31 4.22 5.49
CA SER A 418 3.08 4.39 4.27
C SER A 418 4.12 5.48 4.52
N ASP A 419 5.35 5.28 4.07
CA ASP A 419 6.48 6.15 4.42
C ASP A 419 7.20 6.60 3.15
N ASP A 420 7.95 7.70 3.23
CA ASP A 420 8.83 8.15 2.16
C ASP A 420 8.08 8.51 0.86
N ASN A 421 6.89 9.11 0.96
CA ASN A 421 6.06 9.42 -0.20
C ASN A 421 5.95 10.91 -0.51
N LEU A 422 5.71 11.20 -1.79
CA LEU A 422 5.52 12.54 -2.32
C LEU A 422 4.09 12.70 -2.88
N PHE A 423 3.39 13.71 -2.39
CA PHE A 423 2.12 14.21 -2.92
C PHE A 423 2.35 15.58 -3.54
N GLU A 424 2.26 15.70 -4.86
CA GLU A 424 2.62 16.93 -5.57
C GLU A 424 1.53 17.40 -6.54
N ASP A 425 1.12 18.67 -6.45
CA ASP A 425 0.23 19.32 -7.42
C ASP A 425 -1.12 18.60 -7.65
N ASN A 426 -1.65 17.89 -6.65
CA ASN A 426 -2.97 17.25 -6.75
C ASN A 426 -4.10 18.21 -6.36
N LEU A 427 -5.29 18.01 -6.95
CA LEU A 427 -6.52 18.72 -6.60
C LEU A 427 -7.52 17.76 -5.93
N PHE A 428 -7.86 18.05 -4.69
CA PHE A 428 -8.89 17.36 -3.90
C PHE A 428 -10.05 18.30 -3.65
N GLU A 429 -11.14 18.14 -4.39
CA GLU A 429 -12.25 19.11 -4.42
C GLU A 429 -13.59 18.45 -4.02
N GLY A 430 -14.30 19.06 -3.07
CA GLY A 430 -15.64 18.64 -2.68
C GLY A 430 -15.70 17.23 -2.08
N ASN A 431 -14.58 16.70 -1.59
CA ASN A 431 -14.55 15.44 -0.86
C ASN A 431 -14.97 15.67 0.60
N GLN A 432 -15.54 14.67 1.27
CA GLN A 432 -15.86 14.79 2.70
C GLN A 432 -14.61 15.14 3.52
N THR A 433 -13.45 14.61 3.15
CA THR A 433 -12.14 15.03 3.65
C THR A 433 -11.18 15.08 2.47
N GLY A 434 -10.51 16.20 2.26
CA GLY A 434 -9.60 16.41 1.14
C GLY A 434 -8.44 15.41 1.18
N GLY A 435 -7.77 15.28 2.33
CA GLY A 435 -6.76 14.25 2.56
C GLY A 435 -6.67 13.82 4.01
N ALA A 436 -6.29 12.56 4.24
CA ALA A 436 -6.04 11.98 5.55
C ALA A 436 -4.74 11.18 5.54
N ILE A 437 -3.74 11.64 6.28
CA ILE A 437 -2.44 10.99 6.46
C ILE A 437 -2.39 10.37 7.86
N MET A 438 -2.20 9.04 7.91
CA MET A 438 -2.30 8.29 9.16
C MET A 438 -1.12 7.35 9.37
N TYR A 439 -0.51 7.39 10.56
CA TYR A 439 0.50 6.42 11.02
C TYR A 439 1.68 6.26 10.08
N SER A 440 2.27 7.37 9.67
CA SER A 440 3.17 7.46 8.51
C SER A 440 4.30 8.44 8.76
N ARG A 441 5.47 8.23 8.14
CA ARG A 441 6.64 9.10 8.33
C ARG A 441 7.32 9.54 7.04
N ARG A 442 7.95 10.71 7.06
CA ARG A 442 8.68 11.30 5.92
C ARG A 442 7.79 11.45 4.69
N VAL A 443 6.71 12.21 4.85
CA VAL A 443 5.76 12.50 3.77
C VAL A 443 5.90 13.96 3.37
N THR A 444 6.02 14.21 2.06
CA THR A 444 6.04 15.57 1.51
C THR A 444 4.73 15.85 0.79
N LEU A 445 4.02 16.91 1.19
CA LEU A 445 2.90 17.48 0.45
C LEU A 445 3.35 18.82 -0.14
N ARG A 446 3.36 18.93 -1.46
CA ARG A 446 3.78 20.13 -2.17
C ARG A 446 2.78 20.58 -3.22
N GLY A 447 2.38 21.85 -3.22
CA GLY A 447 1.57 22.40 -4.32
C GLY A 447 0.15 21.85 -4.44
N ASN A 448 -0.31 21.05 -3.46
CA ASN A 448 -1.64 20.43 -3.53
C ASN A 448 -2.74 21.43 -3.15
N ARG A 449 -3.94 21.19 -3.65
CA ARG A 449 -5.13 21.99 -3.38
C ARG A 449 -6.19 21.12 -2.70
N PHE A 450 -6.59 21.50 -1.50
CA PHE A 450 -7.62 20.85 -0.69
C PHE A 450 -8.78 21.83 -0.51
N GLU A 451 -9.87 21.59 -1.25
CA GLU A 451 -10.92 22.60 -1.45
C GLU A 451 -12.32 22.05 -1.15
N GLY A 452 -13.09 22.81 -0.38
CA GLY A 452 -14.53 22.58 -0.25
C GLY A 452 -14.94 21.36 0.60
N SER A 453 -14.08 20.86 1.50
CA SER A 453 -14.47 19.79 2.43
C SER A 453 -15.33 20.34 3.58
N ARG A 454 -16.64 20.13 3.48
CA ARG A 454 -17.66 20.69 4.41
C ARG A 454 -18.38 19.62 5.21
N GLY A 455 -18.57 19.87 6.51
CA GLY A 455 -19.33 18.99 7.41
C GLY A 455 -18.72 18.89 8.82
N PRO A 456 -19.44 18.29 9.78
CA PRO A 456 -19.03 18.23 11.20
C PRO A 456 -17.76 17.41 11.47
N SER A 457 -17.29 16.62 10.51
CA SER A 457 -16.03 15.87 10.59
C SER A 457 -15.33 15.88 9.22
N ALA A 458 -15.34 17.05 8.59
CA ALA A 458 -14.72 17.31 7.29
C ALA A 458 -13.46 18.17 7.46
N TYR A 459 -12.39 17.79 6.76
CA TYR A 459 -11.08 18.43 6.86
C TYR A 459 -10.51 18.64 5.46
N GLY A 460 -9.82 19.75 5.21
CA GLY A 460 -8.97 19.90 4.03
C GLY A 460 -7.85 18.87 4.09
N LEU A 461 -7.09 18.87 5.20
CA LEU A 461 -6.10 17.85 5.51
C LEU A 461 -6.16 17.43 6.98
N LEU A 462 -6.36 16.14 7.21
CA LEU A 462 -6.18 15.47 8.50
C LEU A 462 -4.80 14.80 8.53
N ILE A 463 -4.03 15.02 9.60
CA ILE A 463 -2.84 14.24 9.91
C ILE A 463 -2.99 13.64 11.30
N LYS A 464 -2.85 12.31 11.37
CA LYS A 464 -2.94 11.52 12.60
C LYS A 464 -1.70 10.66 12.77
N ALA A 465 -0.95 10.85 13.86
CA ALA A 465 0.29 10.11 14.10
C ALA A 465 1.24 10.15 12.89
N GLY A 466 1.48 11.37 12.37
CA GLY A 466 2.39 11.62 11.25
C GLY A 466 3.74 12.17 11.73
N ASP A 467 4.84 11.51 11.36
CA ASP A 467 6.19 11.95 11.75
C ASP A 467 6.96 12.53 10.55
N ASP A 468 7.79 13.55 10.76
CA ASP A 468 8.64 14.14 9.70
C ASP A 468 7.85 14.56 8.44
N ILE A 469 6.69 15.20 8.66
CA ILE A 469 5.84 15.71 7.58
C ILE A 469 6.34 17.07 7.12
N LEU A 470 6.46 17.26 5.80
CA LEU A 470 6.66 18.56 5.17
C LEU A 470 5.45 18.91 4.31
N ALA A 471 4.68 19.92 4.72
CA ALA A 471 3.61 20.49 3.91
C ALA A 471 4.05 21.88 3.44
N GLU A 472 4.31 22.04 2.15
CA GLU A 472 4.74 23.31 1.57
C GLU A 472 3.96 23.74 0.33
N ARG A 473 3.67 25.04 0.21
CA ARG A 473 3.00 25.61 -0.98
C ARG A 473 1.63 24.97 -1.30
N ASN A 474 0.96 24.39 -0.31
CA ASN A 474 -0.38 23.82 -0.49
C ASN A 474 -1.46 24.88 -0.21
N TRP A 475 -2.65 24.63 -0.76
CA TRP A 475 -3.84 25.46 -0.58
C TRP A 475 -4.88 24.67 0.21
N PHE A 476 -5.32 25.22 1.33
CA PHE A 476 -6.39 24.68 2.17
C PHE A 476 -7.51 25.71 2.21
N VAL A 477 -8.47 25.57 1.29
CA VAL A 477 -9.45 26.61 1.01
C VAL A 477 -10.88 26.11 1.20
N ASP A 478 -11.71 26.94 1.84
CA ASP A 478 -13.16 26.68 1.95
C ASP A 478 -13.51 25.34 2.64
N ASN A 479 -12.74 24.92 3.64
CA ASN A 479 -12.99 23.69 4.40
C ASN A 479 -13.60 23.98 5.78
N SER A 480 -14.20 22.97 6.41
CA SER A 480 -14.62 23.08 7.82
C SER A 480 -13.43 23.17 8.78
N SER A 481 -12.37 22.38 8.56
CA SER A 481 -11.04 22.67 9.09
C SER A 481 -10.04 22.63 7.94
N GLY A 482 -9.24 23.67 7.74
CA GLY A 482 -8.22 23.67 6.69
C GLY A 482 -7.19 22.56 6.93
N ILE A 483 -6.54 22.61 8.09
CA ILE A 483 -5.61 21.59 8.59
C ILE A 483 -6.11 21.10 9.95
N PHE A 484 -6.04 19.79 10.19
CA PHE A 484 -6.36 19.17 11.46
C PHE A 484 -5.23 18.21 11.87
N LEU A 485 -4.62 18.46 13.03
CA LEU A 485 -3.50 17.67 13.54
C LEU A 485 -3.89 16.91 14.82
N GLU A 486 -3.65 15.62 14.80
CA GLU A 486 -3.85 14.68 15.91
C GLU A 486 -2.56 13.89 16.15
N ASP A 487 -2.03 13.94 17.38
CA ASP A 487 -0.85 13.16 17.77
C ASP A 487 0.33 13.26 16.78
N THR A 488 0.53 14.45 16.21
CA THR A 488 1.44 14.68 15.07
C THR A 488 2.44 15.75 15.48
N PRO A 489 3.76 15.46 15.55
CA PRO A 489 4.39 14.15 15.43
C PRO A 489 4.13 13.26 16.65
N SER A 490 3.97 11.97 16.39
CA SER A 490 3.77 10.94 17.41
C SER A 490 5.08 10.54 18.09
N SER A 491 6.20 10.65 17.38
CA SER A 491 7.52 10.31 17.91
C SER A 491 8.23 11.51 18.56
N LEU A 492 8.94 11.26 19.66
CA LEU A 492 9.60 12.31 20.45
C LEU A 492 10.76 13.02 19.73
N ARG A 493 11.37 12.37 18.74
CA ARG A 493 12.53 12.89 17.98
C ARG A 493 12.16 13.42 16.60
N CYS A 494 10.88 13.40 16.25
CA CYS A 494 10.37 13.84 14.97
C CYS A 494 9.75 15.24 15.10
N ALA A 495 9.72 15.95 13.99
CA ALA A 495 9.13 17.28 13.86
C ALA A 495 8.32 17.37 12.56
N CYS A 496 7.35 18.27 12.50
CA CYS A 496 6.62 18.54 11.25
C CYS A 496 6.79 20.00 10.85
N THR A 497 6.78 20.29 9.55
CA THR A 497 6.94 21.65 9.02
C THR A 497 5.81 21.97 8.05
N PHE A 498 5.13 23.08 8.30
CA PHE A 498 4.13 23.69 7.44
C PHE A 498 4.64 25.05 7.01
N ARG A 499 4.98 25.19 5.73
CA ARG A 499 5.52 26.45 5.23
C ARG A 499 4.93 26.92 3.91
N LYS A 500 4.78 28.23 3.72
CA LYS A 500 4.35 28.80 2.44
C LYS A 500 2.99 28.29 1.97
N ASN A 501 2.15 27.78 2.87
CA ASN A 501 0.81 27.32 2.52
C ASN A 501 -0.19 28.48 2.57
N VAL A 502 -1.24 28.39 1.75
CA VAL A 502 -2.39 29.29 1.80
C VAL A 502 -3.51 28.59 2.56
N ILE A 503 -3.93 29.17 3.69
CA ILE A 503 -4.96 28.61 4.57
C ILE A 503 -6.05 29.67 4.68
N GLY A 504 -7.12 29.55 3.90
CA GLY A 504 -8.12 30.61 3.87
C GLY A 504 -9.55 30.25 3.53
N GLY A 505 -10.49 31.08 3.99
CA GLY A 505 -11.93 30.84 3.80
C GLY A 505 -12.50 29.65 4.59
N ASN A 506 -11.72 29.07 5.51
CA ASN A 506 -12.15 27.90 6.29
C ASN A 506 -13.02 28.31 7.50
N ASP A 507 -13.83 27.39 8.05
CA ASP A 507 -14.48 27.64 9.34
C ASP A 507 -13.43 27.73 10.46
N THR A 508 -12.47 26.80 10.48
CA THR A 508 -11.23 26.90 11.25
C THR A 508 -10.02 26.69 10.31
N GLY A 509 -9.02 27.58 10.35
CA GLY A 509 -7.81 27.45 9.53
C GLY A 509 -6.98 26.23 9.93
N ILE A 510 -6.48 26.22 11.17
CA ILE A 510 -5.66 25.14 11.72
C ILE A 510 -6.28 24.65 13.04
N THR A 511 -6.50 23.36 13.17
CA THR A 511 -6.95 22.73 14.42
C THR A 511 -5.84 21.83 14.96
N VAL A 512 -5.48 22.00 16.23
CA VAL A 512 -4.45 21.20 16.91
C VAL A 512 -5.00 20.53 18.17
N GLN A 513 -4.76 19.22 18.32
CA GLN A 513 -5.09 18.46 19.53
C GLN A 513 -4.05 18.67 20.66
N PRO A 514 -4.38 18.37 21.94
CA PRO A 514 -3.50 18.58 23.09
C PRO A 514 -2.09 17.99 22.97
N SER A 515 -1.93 16.85 22.28
CA SER A 515 -0.66 16.14 22.14
C SER A 515 0.28 16.74 21.07
N VAL A 516 -0.24 17.61 20.19
CA VAL A 516 0.50 18.20 19.08
C VAL A 516 1.53 19.21 19.60
N SER A 517 2.81 18.94 19.33
CA SER A 517 3.98 19.74 19.73
C SER A 517 5.09 19.56 18.68
N ARG A 518 6.13 20.39 18.65
CA ARG A 518 7.24 20.27 17.68
C ARG A 518 6.80 20.40 16.21
N VAL A 519 5.78 21.22 15.97
CA VAL A 519 5.38 21.63 14.62
C VAL A 519 5.87 23.05 14.36
N LEU A 520 6.54 23.25 13.23
CA LEU A 520 6.96 24.57 12.73
C LEU A 520 5.96 25.09 11.70
N PHE A 521 5.35 26.23 11.96
CA PHE A 521 4.55 27.00 11.02
C PHE A 521 5.30 28.28 10.64
N THR A 522 5.68 28.45 9.38
CA THR A 522 6.40 29.66 8.93
C THR A 522 6.04 30.04 7.49
N GLU A 523 6.00 31.32 7.19
CA GLU A 523 5.69 31.89 5.87
C GLU A 523 4.32 31.46 5.30
N ASN A 524 3.38 30.99 6.13
CA ASN A 524 2.04 30.66 5.67
C ASN A 524 1.18 31.93 5.54
N VAL A 525 0.19 31.91 4.64
CA VAL A 525 -0.82 32.95 4.48
C VAL A 525 -2.11 32.47 5.14
N ILE A 526 -2.46 33.05 6.28
CA ILE A 526 -3.66 32.71 7.06
C ILE A 526 -4.65 33.86 6.89
N VAL A 527 -5.73 33.63 6.13
CA VAL A 527 -6.62 34.71 5.68
C VAL A 527 -8.08 34.29 5.57
N ALA A 528 -8.99 35.16 5.97
CA ALA A 528 -10.44 35.01 5.82
C ALA A 528 -11.02 33.72 6.44
N ASN A 529 -10.33 33.12 7.41
CA ASN A 529 -10.87 32.02 8.21
C ASN A 529 -11.89 32.59 9.22
N ARG A 530 -12.92 31.84 9.60
CA ARG A 530 -13.79 32.27 10.71
C ARG A 530 -13.04 32.20 12.05
N ARG A 531 -12.14 31.23 12.18
CA ARG A 531 -11.14 31.13 13.26
C ARG A 531 -9.79 30.76 12.66
N SER A 532 -8.74 31.52 12.96
CA SER A 532 -7.40 31.26 12.39
C SER A 532 -6.81 29.95 12.91
N VAL A 533 -6.74 29.77 14.24
CA VAL A 533 -6.25 28.55 14.88
C VAL A 533 -7.16 28.15 16.03
N GLN A 534 -7.41 26.84 16.18
CA GLN A 534 -8.11 26.26 17.33
C GLN A 534 -7.22 25.24 18.02
N ALA A 535 -6.97 25.43 19.31
CA ALA A 535 -6.35 24.47 20.20
C ALA A 535 -7.43 23.73 20.98
N LEU A 536 -7.51 22.40 20.86
CA LEU A 536 -8.46 21.61 21.63
C LEU A 536 -7.86 21.29 23.01
N GLY A 537 -8.55 21.67 24.09
CA GLY A 537 -8.11 21.44 25.47
C GLY A 537 -6.90 22.29 25.90
N ARG A 538 -6.38 22.03 27.12
CA ARG A 538 -5.14 22.65 27.62
C ARG A 538 -3.94 22.11 26.85
N THR A 539 -3.72 22.67 25.67
CA THR A 539 -2.63 22.33 24.76
C THR A 539 -1.28 22.70 25.38
N ARG A 540 -0.24 21.94 25.01
CA ARG A 540 1.16 22.40 25.11
C ARG A 540 1.50 23.26 23.87
N SER A 541 0.62 24.18 23.48
CA SER A 541 0.78 24.94 22.24
C SER A 541 2.03 25.81 22.23
N GLU A 542 2.55 26.16 23.41
CA GLU A 542 3.89 26.75 23.63
C GLU A 542 5.04 25.90 23.05
N LEU A 543 4.82 24.61 22.75
CA LEU A 543 5.81 23.72 22.13
C LEU A 543 5.74 23.67 20.60
N ASN A 544 4.78 24.37 19.98
CA ASN A 544 4.78 24.61 18.54
C ASN A 544 5.43 25.96 18.25
N VAL A 545 6.14 26.03 17.13
CA VAL A 545 6.93 27.20 16.75
C VAL A 545 6.25 27.88 15.56
N TRP A 546 5.99 29.18 15.69
CA TRP A 546 5.26 29.97 14.69
C TRP A 546 6.14 30.94 13.91
N SER A 547 7.44 30.97 14.21
CA SER A 547 8.44 31.70 13.45
C SER A 547 9.80 31.04 13.55
N ALA A 548 10.59 31.12 12.48
CA ALA A 548 11.95 30.61 12.44
C ALA A 548 12.83 31.52 11.60
N ALA A 549 14.10 31.68 12.00
CA ALA A 549 15.07 32.51 11.30
C ALA A 549 14.55 33.93 10.98
N GLY A 550 13.89 34.58 11.96
CA GLY A 550 13.36 35.93 11.82
C GLY A 550 12.11 36.06 10.93
N ARG A 551 11.46 34.95 10.56
CA ARG A 551 10.24 34.97 9.72
C ARG A 551 9.14 34.06 10.25
N GLY A 552 7.96 34.64 10.44
CA GLY A 552 6.73 34.01 10.86
C GLY A 552 5.72 33.90 9.74
N ASN A 553 4.44 34.00 10.06
CA ASN A 553 3.32 33.84 9.14
C ASN A 553 2.62 35.18 8.87
N TYR A 554 1.90 35.26 7.75
CA TYR A 554 0.98 36.37 7.49
C TYR A 554 -0.38 36.07 8.10
N TRP A 555 -0.91 37.03 8.86
CA TRP A 555 -2.20 36.97 9.54
C TRP A 555 -3.05 38.15 9.08
N ASP A 556 -4.27 37.90 8.61
CA ASP A 556 -5.14 38.95 8.09
C ASP A 556 -5.69 39.91 9.16
N ASP A 557 -5.61 39.52 10.42
CA ASP A 557 -6.00 40.30 11.60
C ASP A 557 -4.80 40.93 12.35
N TYR A 558 -3.58 40.83 11.80
CA TYR A 558 -2.42 41.49 12.40
C TYR A 558 -2.50 43.01 12.23
N VAL A 559 -2.42 43.73 13.35
CA VAL A 559 -2.53 45.21 13.43
C VAL A 559 -1.24 45.88 13.89
N GLY A 560 -0.11 45.17 13.85
CA GLY A 560 1.19 45.75 14.20
C GLY A 560 1.78 46.64 13.10
N PHE A 561 2.94 47.20 13.38
CA PHE A 561 3.69 48.06 12.47
C PHE A 561 5.05 47.44 12.13
N ASP A 562 5.62 47.89 11.02
CA ASP A 562 6.95 47.54 10.51
C ASP A 562 7.68 48.87 10.27
N ALA A 563 8.48 49.28 11.23
CA ALA A 563 9.14 50.58 11.25
C ALA A 563 10.44 50.60 10.43
N ASP A 564 11.12 49.46 10.28
CA ASP A 564 12.37 49.34 9.53
C ASP A 564 12.17 48.92 8.05
N GLY A 565 10.95 48.51 7.69
CA GLY A 565 10.51 48.21 6.33
C GLY A 565 11.00 46.86 5.80
N ASP A 566 11.36 45.92 6.68
CA ASP A 566 11.86 44.61 6.29
C ASP A 566 10.76 43.58 5.92
N GLY A 567 9.49 43.98 6.07
CA GLY A 567 8.30 43.18 5.80
C GLY A 567 7.88 42.26 6.96
N VAL A 568 8.55 42.34 8.10
CA VAL A 568 8.26 41.66 9.36
C VAL A 568 7.75 42.70 10.36
N GLY A 569 6.74 42.34 11.13
CA GLY A 569 6.19 43.22 12.14
C GLY A 569 7.08 43.32 13.38
N ASP A 570 7.28 44.54 13.87
CA ASP A 570 8.07 44.86 15.09
C ASP A 570 7.39 44.37 16.39
N THR A 571 6.12 43.98 16.31
CA THR A 571 5.34 43.49 17.44
C THR A 571 4.90 42.05 17.21
N PRO A 572 5.07 41.14 18.19
CA PRO A 572 4.61 39.76 18.06
C PRO A 572 3.10 39.66 17.82
N TYR A 573 2.67 38.73 16.97
CA TYR A 573 1.27 38.34 16.86
C TYR A 573 0.94 37.35 17.98
N ARG A 574 -0.14 37.61 18.73
CA ARG A 574 -0.61 36.75 19.81
C ARG A 574 -2.08 36.42 19.59
N LEU A 575 -2.38 35.12 19.47
CA LEU A 575 -3.76 34.67 19.45
C LEU A 575 -4.24 34.48 20.89
N GLU A 576 -4.95 35.49 21.40
CA GLU A 576 -5.57 35.47 22.72
C GLU A 576 -7.03 35.03 22.61
N ALA A 577 -7.36 33.84 23.12
CA ALA A 577 -8.70 33.28 23.01
C ALA A 577 -9.47 33.40 24.34
N PHE A 578 -9.59 34.60 24.91
CA PHE A 578 -10.21 34.81 26.23
C PHE A 578 -11.65 34.32 26.31
N PHE A 579 -12.46 34.65 25.31
CA PHE A 579 -13.84 34.18 25.24
C PHE A 579 -13.91 32.65 25.05
N GLU A 580 -12.92 32.06 24.41
CA GLU A 580 -12.85 30.61 24.22
C GLU A 580 -12.43 29.89 25.51
N ASP A 581 -11.46 30.39 26.27
CA ASP A 581 -11.14 29.86 27.62
C ASP A 581 -12.36 29.93 28.54
N LEU A 582 -13.18 30.99 28.43
CA LEU A 582 -14.46 31.08 29.14
C LEU A 582 -15.47 30.05 28.66
N THR A 583 -15.58 29.81 27.35
CA THR A 583 -16.51 28.84 26.77
C THR A 583 -16.11 27.40 27.11
N ASP A 584 -14.81 27.09 27.13
CA ASP A 584 -14.28 25.79 27.54
C ASP A 584 -14.57 25.50 29.01
N ARG A 585 -14.51 26.51 29.88
CA ARG A 585 -14.85 26.37 31.31
C ARG A 585 -16.36 26.35 31.55
N TRP A 586 -17.11 27.13 30.77
CA TRP A 586 -18.54 27.33 30.94
C TRP A 586 -19.24 27.24 29.57
N PRO A 587 -19.61 26.04 29.11
CA PRO A 587 -20.19 25.85 27.77
C PRO A 587 -21.41 26.72 27.49
N ALA A 588 -22.18 27.08 28.53
CA ALA A 588 -23.32 27.99 28.44
C ALA A 588 -22.95 29.41 27.95
N VAL A 589 -21.71 29.87 28.18
CA VAL A 589 -21.19 31.15 27.67
C VAL A 589 -21.10 31.13 26.14
N GLY A 590 -21.01 29.95 25.51
CA GLY A 590 -21.03 29.81 24.05
C GLY A 590 -22.28 30.40 23.38
N LEU A 591 -23.39 30.58 24.10
CA LEU A 591 -24.58 31.29 23.61
C LEU A 591 -24.31 32.77 23.27
N LEU A 592 -23.30 33.38 23.89
CA LEU A 592 -22.92 34.78 23.71
C LEU A 592 -21.91 34.99 22.57
N ARG A 593 -21.44 33.91 21.92
CA ARG A 593 -20.28 33.92 21.01
C ARG A 593 -20.37 34.92 19.86
N MET A 594 -21.58 35.18 19.36
CA MET A 594 -21.83 36.11 18.25
C MET A 594 -22.53 37.40 18.71
N GLY A 595 -22.61 37.65 20.02
CA GLY A 595 -23.27 38.81 20.59
C GLY A 595 -22.29 39.92 20.97
N PRO A 596 -22.78 41.15 21.20
CA PRO A 596 -21.94 42.27 21.64
C PRO A 596 -21.22 42.00 22.98
N ALA A 597 -21.73 41.06 23.78
CA ALA A 597 -21.10 40.63 25.02
C ALA A 597 -19.73 39.93 24.79
N SER A 598 -19.56 39.12 23.73
CA SER A 598 -18.27 38.48 23.46
C SER A 598 -17.22 39.50 23.04
N GLN A 599 -17.59 40.46 22.20
CA GLN A 599 -16.72 41.58 21.80
C GLN A 599 -16.32 42.47 22.99
N ALA A 600 -17.28 42.79 23.87
CA ALA A 600 -17.00 43.57 25.07
C ALA A 600 -16.05 42.83 26.03
N LEU A 601 -16.24 41.51 26.22
CA LEU A 601 -15.37 40.68 27.04
C LEU A 601 -13.95 40.58 26.46
N GLU A 602 -13.81 40.39 25.15
CA GLU A 602 -12.48 40.43 24.51
C GLU A 602 -11.81 41.79 24.63
N THR A 603 -12.56 42.88 24.42
CA THR A 603 -12.02 44.24 24.53
C THR A 603 -11.56 44.53 25.96
N ALA A 604 -12.36 44.13 26.96
CA ALA A 604 -12.00 44.26 28.37
C ALA A 604 -10.77 43.41 28.72
N ALA A 605 -10.67 42.17 28.23
CA ALA A 605 -9.50 41.33 28.45
C ALA A 605 -8.22 41.95 27.85
N ARG A 606 -8.30 42.57 26.66
CA ARG A 606 -7.17 43.31 26.07
C ARG A 606 -6.76 44.53 26.91
N ALA A 607 -7.71 45.21 27.55
CA ALA A 607 -7.45 46.41 28.34
C ALA A 607 -6.89 46.13 29.75
N PHE A 608 -7.13 44.94 30.32
CA PHE A 608 -6.73 44.59 31.69
C PHE A 608 -5.83 43.34 31.74
N PRO A 609 -4.50 43.50 31.82
CA PRO A 609 -3.54 42.38 31.79
C PRO A 609 -3.73 41.31 32.87
N ILE A 610 -4.41 41.61 33.97
CA ILE A 610 -4.63 40.67 35.09
C ILE A 610 -5.62 39.53 34.76
N VAL A 611 -6.43 39.70 33.71
CA VAL A 611 -7.43 38.72 33.24
C VAL A 611 -7.07 38.09 31.89
N GLN A 612 -5.93 38.43 31.30
CA GLN A 612 -5.52 37.85 30.01
C GLN A 612 -5.17 36.36 30.18
N PRO A 613 -5.75 35.46 29.36
CA PRO A 613 -5.31 34.07 29.33
C PRO A 613 -3.90 34.02 28.75
N ARG A 614 -3.19 32.92 29.00
CA ARG A 614 -2.00 32.62 28.20
C ARG A 614 -2.39 32.54 26.72
N PRO A 615 -1.62 33.16 25.81
CA PRO A 615 -1.92 33.12 24.40
C PRO A 615 -1.92 31.66 23.91
N VAL A 616 -2.85 31.34 23.01
CA VAL A 616 -2.91 30.02 22.37
C VAL A 616 -1.65 29.79 21.53
N LEU A 617 -1.13 30.84 20.91
CA LEU A 617 0.15 30.84 20.21
C LEU A 617 0.72 32.26 20.19
N THR A 618 2.03 32.34 20.02
CA THR A 618 2.74 33.59 19.72
C THR A 618 3.62 33.39 18.50
N ASP A 619 3.49 34.28 17.53
CA ASP A 619 4.37 34.41 16.38
C ASP A 619 5.23 35.67 16.61
N GLU A 620 6.52 35.47 16.90
CA GLU A 620 7.45 36.56 17.22
C GLU A 620 7.85 37.40 15.99
N HIS A 621 7.60 36.91 14.77
CA HIS A 621 8.03 37.57 13.54
C HIS A 621 6.92 37.57 12.48
N PRO A 622 5.72 38.09 12.79
CA PRO A 622 4.59 38.05 11.87
C PRO A 622 4.93 38.83 10.60
N LEU A 623 4.46 38.37 9.45
CA LEU A 623 4.66 39.07 8.17
C LEU A 623 3.59 40.15 8.01
N VAL A 624 3.99 41.38 7.66
CA VAL A 624 3.06 42.50 7.43
C VAL A 624 2.35 42.39 6.08
N GLN A 625 2.99 41.72 5.12
CA GLN A 625 2.42 41.45 3.81
C GLN A 625 2.45 39.94 3.51
N PRO A 626 1.45 39.42 2.79
CA PRO A 626 1.46 38.03 2.39
C PRO A 626 2.65 37.78 1.45
N PRO A 627 3.45 36.72 1.65
CA PRO A 627 4.50 36.36 0.71
C PRO A 627 3.88 36.00 -0.66
N SER A 628 3.97 36.92 -1.62
CA SER A 628 3.42 36.89 -3.00
C SER A 628 1.88 37.04 -3.10
N GLY A 629 1.38 37.44 -4.28
CA GLY A 629 -0.01 37.87 -4.60
C GLY A 629 -1.13 36.81 -4.47
N LEU A 630 -1.04 35.92 -3.48
CA LEU A 630 -1.95 34.80 -3.20
C LEU A 630 -3.19 35.19 -2.38
N ALA A 631 -3.19 36.37 -1.75
CA ALA A 631 -4.27 36.88 -0.89
C ALA A 631 -5.45 37.60 -1.60
N PRO A 632 -5.28 38.34 -2.73
CA PRO A 632 -6.33 39.19 -3.28
C PRO A 632 -7.58 38.44 -3.80
N GLU A 633 -7.45 37.25 -4.39
CA GLU A 633 -8.61 36.51 -4.94
C GLU A 633 -9.53 35.90 -3.87
N LEU A 634 -8.97 35.49 -2.72
CA LEU A 634 -9.73 34.89 -1.62
C LEU A 634 -10.42 35.94 -0.74
N ALA A 635 -9.80 37.10 -0.52
CA ALA A 635 -10.41 38.23 0.16
C ALA A 635 -11.59 38.83 -0.64
N ALA A 636 -11.51 38.85 -1.97
CA ALA A 636 -12.56 39.34 -2.85
C ALA A 636 -13.84 38.47 -2.83
N ARG A 637 -13.72 37.15 -2.62
CA ARG A 637 -14.88 36.22 -2.59
C ARG A 637 -15.85 36.44 -1.42
N ARG A 638 -15.49 37.21 -0.37
CA ARG A 638 -16.35 37.50 0.79
C ARG A 638 -17.27 38.71 0.64
N GLN A 639 -17.18 39.50 -0.44
CA GLN A 639 -18.06 40.65 -0.65
C GLN A 639 -19.06 40.37 -1.79
N PRO A 640 -20.16 39.65 -1.50
CA PRO A 640 -21.46 40.24 -1.84
C PRO A 640 -22.56 39.78 -0.88
N ALA A 641 -22.80 40.50 0.22
CA ALA A 641 -24.10 40.49 0.92
C ALA A 641 -24.19 41.61 1.96
N LEU A 642 -23.15 41.79 2.79
CA LEU A 642 -23.22 42.71 3.94
C LEU A 642 -23.25 44.19 3.54
N ALA A 643 -22.53 44.59 2.48
CA ALA A 643 -22.61 45.96 1.96
C ALA A 643 -23.99 46.25 1.35
N ALA A 644 -24.62 45.28 0.67
CA ALA A 644 -25.95 45.42 0.09
C ALA A 644 -27.04 45.45 1.17
N VAL A 645 -26.93 44.63 2.22
CA VAL A 645 -27.85 44.64 3.37
C VAL A 645 -27.66 45.91 4.20
N GLY A 646 -26.43 46.36 4.43
CA GLY A 646 -26.14 47.63 5.10
C GLY A 646 -26.70 48.83 4.33
N LEU A 647 -26.55 48.84 3.01
CA LEU A 647 -27.13 49.86 2.13
C LEU A 647 -28.66 49.80 2.13
N LEU A 648 -29.27 48.61 2.09
CA LEU A 648 -30.72 48.43 2.17
C LEU A 648 -31.29 48.89 3.51
N VAL A 649 -30.60 48.60 4.63
CA VAL A 649 -31.00 49.07 5.96
C VAL A 649 -30.84 50.58 6.04
N ALA A 650 -29.73 51.16 5.57
CA ALA A 650 -29.53 52.60 5.55
C ALA A 650 -30.56 53.33 4.67
N LEU A 651 -30.89 52.78 3.50
CA LEU A 651 -31.93 53.31 2.62
C LEU A 651 -33.34 53.17 3.23
N ALA A 652 -33.64 52.06 3.91
CA ALA A 652 -34.90 51.88 4.63
C ALA A 652 -35.02 52.85 5.82
N SER A 653 -33.94 53.05 6.58
CA SER A 653 -33.89 54.03 7.66
C SER A 653 -34.05 55.47 7.14
N LEU A 654 -33.40 55.81 6.02
CA LEU A 654 -33.54 57.11 5.37
C LEU A 654 -34.97 57.33 4.83
N PHE A 655 -35.59 56.29 4.25
CA PHE A 655 -36.98 56.35 3.78
C PHE A 655 -37.96 56.56 4.95
N ILE A 656 -37.75 55.90 6.09
CA ILE A 656 -38.57 56.08 7.30
C ILE A 656 -38.40 57.51 7.86
N LEU A 657 -37.16 58.04 7.88
CA LEU A 657 -36.87 59.42 8.31
C LEU A 657 -37.45 60.49 7.39
N LEU A 658 -37.46 60.24 6.07
CA LEU A 658 -38.08 61.15 5.10
C LEU A 658 -39.61 61.12 5.19
N ARG A 659 -40.22 59.95 5.42
CA ARG A 659 -41.67 59.83 5.65
C ARG A 659 -42.12 60.46 6.96
N SER A 660 -41.35 60.33 8.03
CA SER A 660 -41.68 60.96 9.33
C SER A 660 -41.55 62.48 9.25
N ARG A 661 -40.62 63.01 8.45
CA ARG A 661 -40.56 64.45 8.15
C ARG A 661 -41.76 64.95 7.32
N SER A 662 -42.23 64.20 6.33
CA SER A 662 -43.44 64.59 5.59
C SER A 662 -44.73 64.54 6.43
N ALA A 663 -44.77 63.70 7.49
CA ALA A 663 -45.89 63.66 8.43
C ALA A 663 -45.86 64.81 9.46
N LEU A 664 -44.67 65.38 9.75
CA LEU A 664 -44.49 66.50 10.68
C LEU A 664 -44.68 67.89 10.04
N PHE A 665 -44.60 68.00 8.72
CA PHE A 665 -44.73 69.28 7.99
C PHE A 665 -45.89 69.34 6.98
N GLY A 666 -46.74 68.30 6.90
CA GLY A 666 -47.88 68.22 5.97
C GLY A 666 -49.20 68.79 6.49
N GLY A 667 -49.20 69.48 7.63
CA GLY A 667 -50.40 70.04 8.27
C GLY A 667 -50.32 71.56 8.45
N ALA A 668 -50.16 72.30 7.36
CA ALA A 668 -50.38 73.73 7.32
C ALA A 668 -50.97 74.12 5.95
N SER A 669 -52.30 74.03 5.87
CA SER A 669 -53.16 74.81 4.97
C SER A 669 -54.41 75.19 5.74
#